data_AF-A0A1E4SLX8-F1
#
_entry.id   AF-A0A1E4SLX8-F1
#
_cell.length_a   1.000
_cell.length_b   1.000
_cell.length_c   1.000
_cell.angle_alpha   90.00
_cell.angle_beta   90.00
_cell.angle_gamma   90.00
#
_symmetry.space_group_name_H-M   'P 1'
#
loop_
_entity.id
_entity.type
_entity.pdbx_description
1 polymer ?
#
loop_
_entity_poly.entity_id
_entity_poly.type
_entity_poly.pdbx_seq_one_letter_code
_entity_poly.pdbx_strand_id
1 'polypeptide(L)'
;MAPPQPHQPIDGHTLAPVKNPFVSPSGLADERSLLPKLVGTFPVLVAFPSILLSGSMAYVLVSSTPSIAYTATVVLLVMLASSFLLMIKVLIRFNLIALNKPSSTGAENTFTSTAVLLLGVALVFFASEVLPISRLAVVFLGLYLNEYNLYTLITLVIDIYVAYNESQNHWSAVGVILGHILVVISFKILFKKLVLSSISNTLGSLNTRFLGAIAGVSFIVLLLLKGLSLSIVGVNLAASIVFVISLHDADLTISKAVPVLLAVISISLEYIVLAKKIDLITVINMLLPLLIVADRSREIEGESSYGTAVEVSEKTVSSTSILRELMSHSDTKAILNFLLLNTTFMFIQLLYSFRSKSLGLLSDSLHMALDCTSLALGLVAGILSKNEINVNGKFPFGLRNFEILAGFTNGTLLIGISGSIIFEAIQRLFNPIVLQKTNELIIVSIMGLLVNLVGIFAFNHGHGEHGGHTHGHSHSHDSHSHSHVESHSHSHEHSHSHGGEDNHMNDNMKGIFLHILADTLGSVGVVISALLTKFFGWEGFDPVASIIIAALIFFSAIPLIKSTASTLLLKLTTDKESKIRSVLSEITHIKGLKSYTTPRFWPNSTNSLNGYIHIQIYRGENSSYIKKQCEQIFQGEKIEVMIQMENDYDDCWCRKDSDIMVNS
;
A
#
# COMPACT_ATOMS: atom_id res chain seq x y z
N MET A 1 34.38 -62.89 -32.68
CA MET A 1 32.92 -62.78 -32.87
C MET A 1 32.23 -63.28 -31.60
N ALA A 2 32.07 -62.40 -30.61
CA ALA A 2 31.34 -62.62 -29.36
C ALA A 2 31.15 -61.25 -28.68
N PRO A 3 30.01 -60.96 -28.01
CA PRO A 3 29.84 -59.74 -27.23
C PRO A 3 30.40 -59.90 -25.80
N PRO A 4 30.90 -58.83 -25.15
CA PRO A 4 31.17 -58.84 -23.72
C PRO A 4 29.86 -58.87 -22.91
N GLN A 5 29.90 -59.56 -21.77
CA GLN A 5 28.80 -59.70 -20.80
C GLN A 5 28.63 -58.42 -19.93
N PRO A 6 27.47 -58.21 -19.28
CA PRO A 6 27.20 -57.01 -18.50
C PRO A 6 27.92 -57.02 -17.13
N HIS A 7 28.35 -55.85 -16.66
CA HIS A 7 28.83 -55.67 -15.30
C HIS A 7 27.73 -55.19 -14.35
N GLN A 8 27.74 -55.74 -13.13
CA GLN A 8 26.88 -55.35 -12.01
C GLN A 8 27.36 -54.05 -11.33
N PRO A 9 26.51 -53.40 -10.51
CA PRO A 9 26.80 -52.07 -9.95
C PRO A 9 27.91 -52.08 -8.89
N ILE A 10 28.49 -50.91 -8.66
CA ILE A 10 29.38 -50.60 -7.53
C ILE A 10 28.84 -49.34 -6.85
N ASP A 11 28.62 -49.41 -5.54
CA ASP A 11 28.09 -48.31 -4.74
C ASP A 11 29.12 -47.23 -4.40
N GLY A 12 28.62 -46.01 -4.19
CA GLY A 12 29.05 -45.18 -3.06
C GLY A 12 30.47 -44.61 -3.07
N HIS A 13 30.70 -43.54 -3.84
CA HIS A 13 31.59 -42.47 -3.39
C HIS A 13 30.92 -41.09 -3.54
N THR A 14 30.96 -40.32 -2.46
CA THR A 14 30.32 -39.01 -2.32
C THR A 14 31.07 -37.92 -3.08
N LEU A 15 30.53 -37.51 -4.23
CA LEU A 15 30.88 -36.24 -4.86
C LEU A 15 29.96 -35.14 -4.34
N ALA A 16 30.54 -34.02 -3.89
CA ALA A 16 29.78 -32.90 -3.38
C ALA A 16 28.93 -32.25 -4.48
N PRO A 17 27.69 -31.79 -4.19
CA PRO A 17 26.84 -31.17 -5.19
C PRO A 17 27.46 -29.86 -5.72
N VAL A 18 27.48 -29.73 -7.04
CA VAL A 18 27.93 -28.51 -7.73
C VAL A 18 27.03 -27.34 -7.29
N LYS A 19 27.63 -26.22 -6.90
CA LYS A 19 26.88 -25.06 -6.39
C LYS A 19 26.02 -24.44 -7.48
N ASN A 20 24.78 -24.10 -7.11
CA ASN A 20 23.86 -23.33 -7.95
C ASN A 20 24.42 -21.92 -8.21
N PRO A 21 24.58 -21.48 -9.48
CA PRO A 21 25.11 -20.15 -9.81
C PRO A 21 24.18 -18.98 -9.44
N PHE A 22 22.92 -19.25 -9.10
CA PHE A 22 21.93 -18.23 -8.72
C PHE A 22 21.82 -17.98 -7.20
N VAL A 23 22.77 -18.49 -6.40
CA VAL A 23 22.79 -18.30 -4.94
C VAL A 23 24.12 -17.66 -4.51
N SER A 24 24.05 -16.41 -4.05
CA SER A 24 25.15 -15.81 -3.28
C SER A 24 25.27 -16.53 -1.92
N PRO A 25 26.47 -16.94 -1.49
CA PRO A 25 26.65 -17.67 -0.22
C PRO A 25 26.64 -16.72 0.99
N SER A 26 25.54 -16.00 1.18
CA SER A 26 25.32 -15.04 2.28
C SER A 26 23.81 -14.88 2.53
N GLY A 27 23.24 -15.43 3.61
CA GLY A 27 23.85 -16.29 4.62
C GLY A 27 22.80 -17.10 5.40
N LEU A 28 23.26 -17.99 6.29
CA LEU A 28 22.39 -18.68 7.23
C LEU A 28 21.91 -17.71 8.32
N ALA A 29 20.64 -17.84 8.72
CA ALA A 29 20.07 -17.29 9.95
C ALA A 29 20.33 -15.80 10.23
N ASP A 30 19.52 -14.91 9.64
CA ASP A 30 19.29 -13.58 10.22
C ASP A 30 17.83 -13.42 10.66
N GLU A 31 17.59 -13.62 11.96
CA GLU A 31 16.28 -13.44 12.62
C GLU A 31 15.78 -11.98 12.55
N ARG A 32 16.65 -11.02 12.23
CA ARG A 32 16.31 -9.58 12.13
C ARG A 32 15.37 -9.28 10.95
N SER A 33 15.31 -10.17 9.95
CA SER A 33 14.51 -9.99 8.73
C SER A 33 13.01 -10.35 8.85
N LEU A 34 12.54 -10.76 10.04
CA LEU A 34 11.15 -11.21 10.24
C LEU A 34 10.12 -10.06 10.17
N LEU A 35 10.44 -8.87 10.70
CA LEU A 35 9.49 -7.76 10.80
C LEU A 35 9.01 -7.22 9.44
N PRO A 36 9.87 -6.91 8.45
CA PRO A 36 9.43 -6.39 7.15
C PRO A 36 8.52 -7.34 6.37
N LYS A 37 8.73 -8.66 6.50
CA LYS A 37 7.86 -9.68 5.89
C LYS A 37 6.51 -9.80 6.61
N LEU A 38 6.52 -9.73 7.94
CA LEU A 38 5.29 -9.75 8.73
C LEU A 38 4.38 -8.54 8.40
N VAL A 39 4.96 -7.36 8.13
CA VAL A 39 4.24 -6.14 7.71
C VAL A 39 3.37 -6.38 6.46
N GLY A 40 3.88 -7.07 5.42
CA GLY A 40 3.08 -7.39 4.23
C GLY A 40 1.90 -8.34 4.51
N THR A 41 2.02 -9.15 5.57
CA THR A 41 0.98 -10.10 5.98
C THR A 41 -0.10 -9.47 6.84
N PHE A 42 0.22 -8.44 7.66
CA PHE A 42 -0.72 -7.79 8.58
C PHE A 42 -2.07 -7.39 7.94
N PRO A 43 -2.13 -6.71 6.78
CA PRO A 43 -3.41 -6.33 6.16
C PRO A 43 -4.34 -7.53 5.88
N VAL A 44 -3.82 -8.70 5.51
CA VAL A 44 -4.65 -9.93 5.36
C VAL A 44 -5.24 -10.37 6.69
N LEU A 45 -4.44 -10.35 7.77
CA LEU A 45 -4.86 -10.80 9.10
C LEU A 45 -5.95 -9.90 9.71
N VAL A 46 -6.02 -8.64 9.27
CA VAL A 46 -7.03 -7.66 9.72
C VAL A 46 -8.24 -7.64 8.78
N ALA A 47 -8.04 -7.73 7.47
CA ALA A 47 -9.11 -7.66 6.48
C ALA A 47 -10.00 -8.91 6.46
N PHE A 48 -9.42 -10.11 6.62
CA PHE A 48 -10.18 -11.36 6.57
C PHE A 48 -11.24 -11.47 7.69
N PRO A 49 -10.94 -11.22 8.98
CA PRO A 49 -11.96 -11.13 10.02
C PRO A 49 -12.96 -10.00 9.78
N SER A 50 -12.53 -8.87 9.21
CA SER A 50 -13.39 -7.72 8.93
C SER A 50 -14.45 -8.01 7.85
N ILE A 51 -14.14 -8.84 6.85
CA ILE A 51 -15.11 -9.34 5.86
C ILE A 51 -16.18 -10.21 6.55
N LEU A 52 -15.75 -11.15 7.40
CA LEU A 52 -16.66 -12.06 8.10
C LEU A 52 -17.58 -11.31 9.08
N LEU A 53 -17.00 -10.38 9.86
CA LEU A 53 -17.71 -9.52 10.80
C LEU A 53 -18.72 -8.62 10.10
N SER A 54 -18.30 -7.86 9.07
CA SER A 54 -19.23 -7.03 8.29
C SER A 54 -20.33 -7.86 7.61
N GLY A 55 -20.05 -9.10 7.21
CA GLY A 55 -21.05 -10.03 6.69
C GLY A 55 -22.20 -10.28 7.67
N SER A 56 -21.86 -10.76 8.87
CA SER A 56 -22.83 -11.03 9.96
C SER A 56 -23.65 -9.82 10.42
N MET A 57 -23.11 -8.61 10.22
CA MET A 57 -23.76 -7.36 10.64
C MET A 57 -24.55 -6.63 9.54
N ALA A 58 -24.44 -7.06 8.27
CA ALA A 58 -24.98 -6.30 7.14
C ALA A 58 -26.52 -6.26 7.09
N TYR A 59 -27.23 -7.16 7.78
CA TYR A 59 -28.69 -7.18 7.87
C TYR A 59 -29.17 -7.16 9.32
N VAL A 60 -30.08 -6.23 9.65
CA VAL A 60 -30.72 -6.11 10.97
C VAL A 60 -32.18 -6.54 10.86
N LEU A 61 -32.61 -7.44 11.75
CA LEU A 61 -34.00 -7.94 11.77
C LEU A 61 -35.00 -6.83 12.11
N VAL A 62 -35.69 -6.32 11.08
CA VAL A 62 -36.89 -5.50 11.25
C VAL A 62 -38.09 -6.43 11.50
N SER A 63 -38.31 -6.75 12.79
CA SER A 63 -39.55 -7.29 13.37
C SER A 63 -40.40 -8.20 12.46
N SER A 64 -39.83 -9.33 12.03
CA SER A 64 -40.45 -10.27 11.09
C SER A 64 -40.42 -11.70 11.63
N THR A 65 -41.25 -12.59 11.08
CA THR A 65 -41.33 -13.99 11.52
C THR A 65 -40.02 -14.73 11.27
N PRO A 66 -39.64 -15.73 12.11
CA PRO A 66 -38.32 -16.36 12.06
C PRO A 66 -38.00 -17.02 10.71
N SER A 67 -39.01 -17.52 9.98
CA SER A 67 -38.83 -18.07 8.63
C SER A 67 -38.42 -17.02 7.59
N ILE A 68 -38.87 -15.77 7.73
CA ILE A 68 -38.46 -14.65 6.86
C ILE A 68 -37.05 -14.18 7.24
N ALA A 69 -36.70 -14.21 8.53
CA ALA A 69 -35.35 -13.90 8.98
C ALA A 69 -34.30 -14.85 8.37
N TYR A 70 -34.49 -16.17 8.50
CA TYR A 70 -33.53 -17.13 7.94
C TYR A 70 -33.38 -17.05 6.42
N THR A 71 -34.48 -16.80 5.68
CA THR A 71 -34.39 -16.64 4.22
C THR A 71 -33.69 -15.33 3.82
N ALA A 72 -33.94 -14.22 4.54
CA ALA A 72 -33.22 -12.97 4.34
C ALA A 72 -31.70 -13.13 4.59
N THR A 73 -31.31 -13.80 5.68
CA THR A 73 -29.89 -14.10 5.96
C THR A 73 -29.27 -14.92 4.83
N VAL A 74 -29.89 -16.01 4.37
CA VAL A 74 -29.33 -16.81 3.25
C VAL A 74 -29.18 -15.98 1.97
N VAL A 75 -30.15 -15.12 1.65
CA VAL A 75 -30.10 -14.22 0.48
C VAL A 75 -28.98 -13.18 0.60
N LEU A 76 -28.72 -12.66 1.81
CA LEU A 76 -27.60 -11.76 2.12
C LEU A 76 -26.25 -12.45 1.87
N LEU A 77 -26.03 -13.63 2.44
CA LEU A 77 -24.74 -14.32 2.35
C LEU A 77 -24.40 -14.69 0.89
N VAL A 78 -25.41 -15.05 0.10
CA VAL A 78 -25.28 -15.27 -1.36
C VAL A 78 -25.02 -13.95 -2.12
N MET A 79 -25.60 -12.83 -1.70
CA MET A 79 -25.32 -11.49 -2.25
C MET A 79 -23.85 -11.09 -2.00
N LEU A 80 -23.34 -11.29 -0.78
CA LEU A 80 -21.96 -10.98 -0.42
C LEU A 80 -20.97 -11.89 -1.18
N ALA A 81 -21.22 -13.20 -1.21
CA ALA A 81 -20.38 -14.15 -1.94
C ALA A 81 -20.33 -13.90 -3.45
N SER A 82 -21.46 -13.54 -4.07
CA SER A 82 -21.49 -13.17 -5.51
C SER A 82 -20.81 -11.84 -5.77
N SER A 83 -20.93 -10.86 -4.86
CA SER A 83 -20.26 -9.56 -4.97
C SER A 83 -18.75 -9.65 -4.77
N PHE A 84 -18.28 -10.53 -3.87
CA PHE A 84 -16.85 -10.86 -3.69
C PHE A 84 -16.22 -11.38 -5.00
N LEU A 85 -16.87 -12.35 -5.66
CA LEU A 85 -16.39 -12.89 -6.94
C LEU A 85 -16.48 -11.88 -8.10
N LEU A 86 -17.47 -10.97 -8.09
CA LEU A 86 -17.50 -9.85 -9.02
C LEU A 86 -16.32 -8.89 -8.79
N MET A 87 -15.99 -8.58 -7.53
CA MET A 87 -14.89 -7.68 -7.18
C MET A 87 -13.54 -8.21 -7.67
N ILE A 88 -13.27 -9.50 -7.46
CA ILE A 88 -12.09 -10.18 -8.02
C ILE A 88 -12.01 -10.00 -9.54
N LYS A 89 -13.13 -10.19 -10.26
CA LYS A 89 -13.16 -10.00 -11.72
C LYS A 89 -13.02 -8.52 -12.15
N VAL A 90 -13.42 -7.56 -11.32
CA VAL A 90 -13.15 -6.13 -11.55
C VAL A 90 -11.64 -5.85 -11.45
N LEU A 91 -10.96 -6.36 -10.42
CA LEU A 91 -9.51 -6.21 -10.22
C LEU A 91 -8.70 -6.84 -11.37
N ILE A 92 -9.12 -8.02 -11.86
CA ILE A 92 -8.54 -8.66 -13.06
C ILE A 92 -8.80 -7.80 -14.31
N ARG A 93 -10.02 -7.27 -14.49
CA ARG A 93 -10.39 -6.47 -15.69
C ARG A 93 -9.61 -5.17 -15.80
N PHE A 94 -9.23 -4.55 -14.68
CA PHE A 94 -8.38 -3.37 -14.64
C PHE A 94 -6.87 -3.68 -14.66
N ASN A 95 -6.47 -4.94 -14.85
CA ASN A 95 -5.07 -5.40 -14.82
C ASN A 95 -4.31 -5.06 -13.51
N LEU A 96 -5.03 -4.95 -12.38
CA LEU A 96 -4.37 -4.92 -11.07
C LEU A 96 -3.77 -6.30 -10.77
N ILE A 97 -4.51 -7.37 -11.02
CA ILE A 97 -4.10 -8.75 -10.75
C ILE A 97 -3.87 -9.47 -12.08
N ALA A 98 -2.64 -9.94 -12.31
CA ALA A 98 -2.31 -10.81 -13.43
C ALA A 98 -2.87 -12.21 -13.16
N LEU A 99 -3.53 -12.77 -14.16
CA LEU A 99 -3.74 -14.22 -14.26
C LEU A 99 -2.72 -14.78 -15.23
N ASN A 100 -2.10 -15.92 -14.90
CA ASN A 100 -1.33 -16.66 -15.88
C ASN A 100 -2.25 -17.04 -17.05
N LYS A 101 -1.78 -16.87 -18.29
CA LYS A 101 -2.55 -17.18 -19.50
C LYS A 101 -3.15 -18.58 -19.38
N PRO A 102 -4.47 -18.75 -19.61
CA PRO A 102 -5.11 -20.02 -19.35
C PRO A 102 -4.54 -21.10 -20.27
N SER A 103 -4.18 -22.24 -19.67
CA SER A 103 -3.80 -23.43 -20.42
C SER A 103 -4.97 -23.84 -21.32
N SER A 104 -4.71 -24.09 -22.60
CA SER A 104 -5.73 -24.36 -23.64
C SER A 104 -6.40 -25.75 -23.53
N THR A 105 -6.40 -26.31 -22.32
CA THR A 105 -6.74 -27.69 -22.00
C THR A 105 -8.07 -27.75 -21.25
N GLY A 106 -9.15 -28.05 -21.99
CA GLY A 106 -10.48 -28.30 -21.43
C GLY A 106 -11.40 -27.07 -21.43
N ALA A 107 -12.40 -27.09 -22.30
CA ALA A 107 -13.54 -26.18 -22.22
C ALA A 107 -14.50 -26.64 -21.12
N GLU A 108 -14.14 -26.38 -19.85
CA GLU A 108 -15.09 -26.56 -18.75
C GLU A 108 -16.34 -25.68 -18.94
N ASN A 109 -17.48 -26.18 -18.46
CA ASN A 109 -18.71 -25.40 -18.41
C ASN A 109 -18.54 -24.22 -17.44
N THR A 110 -18.24 -23.04 -17.97
CA THR A 110 -17.95 -21.80 -17.20
C THR A 110 -19.03 -21.49 -16.16
N PHE A 111 -20.29 -21.85 -16.44
CA PHE A 111 -21.40 -21.78 -15.49
C PHE A 111 -21.19 -22.68 -14.26
N THR A 112 -20.85 -23.96 -14.43
CA THR A 112 -20.65 -24.89 -13.30
C THR A 112 -19.43 -24.50 -12.49
N SER A 113 -18.33 -24.08 -13.14
CA SER A 113 -17.12 -23.67 -12.43
C SER A 113 -17.32 -22.33 -11.68
N THR A 114 -18.12 -21.40 -12.23
CA THR A 114 -18.58 -20.19 -11.50
C THR A 114 -19.48 -20.56 -10.31
N ALA A 115 -20.42 -21.49 -10.48
CA ALA A 115 -21.36 -21.90 -9.44
C ALA A 115 -20.67 -22.65 -8.28
N VAL A 116 -19.65 -23.46 -8.58
CA VAL A 116 -18.82 -24.15 -7.56
C VAL A 116 -18.02 -23.14 -6.73
N LEU A 117 -17.41 -22.12 -7.35
CA LEU A 117 -16.75 -21.04 -6.60
C LEU A 117 -17.75 -20.23 -5.75
N LEU A 118 -18.92 -19.88 -6.31
CA LEU A 118 -19.96 -19.15 -5.58
C LEU A 118 -20.43 -19.95 -4.35
N LEU A 119 -20.64 -21.25 -4.50
CA LEU A 119 -20.96 -22.15 -3.38
C LEU A 119 -19.82 -22.19 -2.35
N GLY A 120 -18.57 -22.34 -2.78
CA GLY A 120 -17.40 -22.35 -1.90
C GLY A 120 -17.31 -21.09 -1.01
N VAL A 121 -17.48 -19.90 -1.60
CA VAL A 121 -17.47 -18.62 -0.86
C VAL A 121 -18.72 -18.45 0.00
N ALA A 122 -19.92 -18.79 -0.50
CA ALA A 122 -21.16 -18.70 0.27
C ALA A 122 -21.16 -19.61 1.51
N LEU A 123 -20.48 -20.76 1.45
CA LEU A 123 -20.30 -21.64 2.60
C LEU A 123 -19.38 -21.06 3.69
N VAL A 124 -18.42 -20.18 3.35
CA VAL A 124 -17.65 -19.42 4.36
C VAL A 124 -18.57 -18.46 5.10
N PHE A 125 -19.36 -17.67 4.35
CA PHE A 125 -20.31 -16.72 4.92
C PHE A 125 -21.40 -17.41 5.75
N PHE A 126 -21.89 -18.58 5.33
CA PHE A 126 -22.84 -19.36 6.13
C PHE A 126 -22.19 -19.97 7.39
N ALA A 127 -20.88 -20.25 7.38
CA ALA A 127 -20.18 -20.65 8.60
C ALA A 127 -20.01 -19.50 9.61
N SER A 128 -19.94 -18.23 9.20
CA SER A 128 -19.88 -17.08 10.13
C SER A 128 -21.17 -16.79 10.90
N GLU A 129 -22.32 -17.33 10.46
CA GLU A 129 -23.56 -17.28 11.24
C GLU A 129 -23.62 -18.35 12.35
N VAL A 130 -22.72 -19.34 12.30
CA VAL A 130 -22.77 -20.56 13.12
C VAL A 130 -21.56 -20.69 14.06
N LEU A 131 -20.38 -20.23 13.62
CA LEU A 131 -19.15 -20.19 14.39
C LEU A 131 -18.71 -18.74 14.62
N PRO A 132 -18.14 -18.40 15.78
CA PRO A 132 -17.57 -17.07 15.99
C PRO A 132 -16.43 -16.81 14.99
N ILE A 133 -16.32 -15.56 14.54
CA ILE A 133 -15.42 -15.12 13.47
C ILE A 133 -13.97 -15.51 13.74
N SER A 134 -13.53 -15.41 15.00
CA SER A 134 -12.22 -15.86 15.48
C SER A 134 -11.96 -17.35 15.30
N ARG A 135 -12.97 -18.21 15.47
CA ARG A 135 -12.85 -19.65 15.15
C ARG A 135 -12.79 -19.86 13.65
N LEU A 136 -13.73 -19.27 12.90
CA LEU A 136 -13.80 -19.42 11.45
C LEU A 136 -12.48 -19.02 10.77
N ALA A 137 -11.96 -17.83 11.10
CA ALA A 137 -10.73 -17.31 10.50
C ALA A 137 -9.52 -18.20 10.77
N VAL A 138 -9.33 -18.64 12.02
CA VAL A 138 -8.15 -19.42 12.42
C VAL A 138 -8.26 -20.89 12.03
N VAL A 139 -9.46 -21.50 12.01
CA VAL A 139 -9.67 -22.84 11.45
C VAL A 139 -9.38 -22.83 9.94
N PHE A 140 -9.83 -21.80 9.21
CA PHE A 140 -9.60 -21.69 7.77
C PHE A 140 -8.11 -21.48 7.44
N LEU A 141 -7.40 -20.59 8.16
CA LEU A 141 -5.94 -20.45 8.07
C LEU A 141 -5.21 -21.74 8.48
N GLY A 142 -5.68 -22.41 9.54
CA GLY A 142 -5.10 -23.67 10.02
C GLY A 142 -5.15 -24.76 8.95
N LEU A 143 -6.29 -24.91 8.26
CA LEU A 143 -6.45 -25.86 7.14
C LEU A 143 -5.56 -25.49 5.94
N TYR A 144 -5.36 -24.20 5.67
CA TYR A 144 -4.43 -23.73 4.63
C TYR A 144 -2.98 -24.11 4.96
N LEU A 145 -2.54 -23.85 6.19
CA LEU A 145 -1.17 -24.14 6.65
C LEU A 145 -0.92 -25.65 6.81
N ASN A 146 -1.93 -26.43 7.18
CA ASN A 146 -1.88 -27.88 7.27
C ASN A 146 -3.30 -28.48 7.28
N GLU A 147 -3.65 -29.20 6.21
CA GLU A 147 -4.97 -29.85 6.03
C GLU A 147 -5.38 -30.80 7.16
N TYR A 148 -4.41 -31.36 7.89
CA TYR A 148 -4.59 -32.39 8.91
C TYR A 148 -4.03 -31.91 10.27
N ASN A 149 -4.23 -30.63 10.61
CA ASN A 149 -3.80 -30.10 11.90
C ASN A 149 -4.68 -30.58 13.07
N LEU A 150 -4.05 -30.74 14.24
CA LEU A 150 -4.71 -31.13 15.49
C LEU A 150 -5.63 -30.04 16.07
N TYR A 151 -5.35 -28.77 15.76
CA TYR A 151 -6.11 -27.61 16.26
C TYR A 151 -7.59 -27.70 15.89
N THR A 152 -7.94 -28.04 14.64
CA THR A 152 -9.34 -28.15 14.19
C THR A 152 -10.16 -29.19 14.95
N LEU A 153 -9.54 -30.29 15.37
CA LEU A 153 -10.19 -31.33 16.17
C LEU A 153 -10.42 -30.86 17.61
N ILE A 154 -9.44 -30.14 18.18
CA ILE A 154 -9.54 -29.60 19.53
C ILE A 154 -10.58 -28.46 19.59
N THR A 155 -10.62 -27.55 18.63
CA THR A 155 -11.65 -26.49 18.59
C THR A 155 -13.06 -27.06 18.46
N LEU A 156 -13.24 -28.09 17.62
CA LEU A 156 -14.53 -28.76 17.48
C LEU A 156 -15.03 -29.31 18.83
N VAL A 157 -14.17 -29.99 19.59
CA VAL A 157 -14.54 -30.54 20.91
C VAL A 157 -14.82 -29.44 21.93
N ILE A 158 -14.00 -28.38 21.97
CA ILE A 158 -14.21 -27.24 22.88
C ILE A 158 -15.53 -26.52 22.56
N ASP A 159 -15.80 -26.24 21.28
CA ASP A 159 -16.97 -25.47 20.88
C ASP A 159 -18.27 -26.27 21.02
N ILE A 160 -18.23 -27.61 20.83
CA ILE A 160 -19.34 -28.51 21.20
C ILE A 160 -19.63 -28.43 22.70
N TYR A 161 -18.59 -28.51 23.54
CA TYR A 161 -18.74 -28.45 25.00
C TYR A 161 -19.33 -27.11 25.46
N VAL A 162 -18.81 -25.99 24.94
CA VAL A 162 -19.32 -24.64 25.23
C VAL A 162 -20.77 -24.50 24.76
N ALA A 163 -21.06 -24.83 23.50
CA ALA A 163 -22.40 -24.66 22.95
C ALA A 163 -23.45 -25.56 23.63
N TYR A 164 -23.07 -26.72 24.15
CA TYR A 164 -23.95 -27.57 24.96
C TYR A 164 -24.17 -27.00 26.37
N ASN A 165 -23.11 -26.52 27.02
CA ASN A 165 -23.17 -25.99 28.38
C ASN A 165 -23.90 -24.63 28.47
N GLU A 166 -23.80 -23.78 27.44
CA GLU A 166 -24.50 -22.49 27.37
C GLU A 166 -26.01 -22.63 27.09
N SER A 167 -26.43 -23.59 26.25
CA SER A 167 -27.81 -23.71 25.78
C SER A 167 -28.65 -24.78 26.50
N GLN A 168 -27.98 -25.77 27.12
CA GLN A 168 -28.53 -27.07 27.56
C GLN A 168 -29.38 -27.81 26.49
N ASN A 169 -29.14 -27.51 25.21
CA ASN A 169 -29.91 -27.99 24.08
C ASN A 169 -29.00 -28.64 23.03
N HIS A 170 -29.26 -29.92 22.71
CA HIS A 170 -28.49 -30.67 21.72
C HIS A 170 -28.43 -30.00 20.33
N TRP A 171 -29.44 -29.19 19.96
CA TRP A 171 -29.48 -28.52 18.66
C TRP A 171 -28.37 -27.46 18.46
N SER A 172 -27.83 -26.82 19.51
CA SER A 172 -26.70 -25.89 19.35
C SER A 172 -25.39 -26.62 19.06
N ALA A 173 -25.17 -27.77 19.72
CA ALA A 173 -24.01 -28.63 19.46
C ALA A 173 -24.05 -29.20 18.03
N VAL A 174 -25.22 -29.60 17.54
CA VAL A 174 -25.42 -29.99 16.12
C VAL A 174 -25.12 -28.81 15.19
N GLY A 175 -25.50 -27.58 15.57
CA GLY A 175 -25.11 -26.36 14.86
C GLY A 175 -23.60 -26.19 14.74
N VAL A 176 -22.85 -26.25 15.85
CA VAL A 176 -21.37 -26.12 15.85
C VAL A 176 -20.68 -27.20 15.01
N ILE A 177 -21.18 -28.44 15.05
CA ILE A 177 -20.70 -29.54 14.22
C ILE A 177 -20.92 -29.23 12.73
N LEU A 178 -22.13 -28.78 12.37
CA LEU A 178 -22.44 -28.36 11.00
C LEU A 178 -21.53 -27.21 10.57
N GLY A 179 -21.31 -26.21 11.43
CA GLY A 179 -20.38 -25.11 11.22
C GLY A 179 -18.98 -25.58 10.82
N HIS A 180 -18.36 -26.46 11.62
CA HIS A 180 -17.03 -27.00 11.30
C HIS A 180 -17.02 -27.82 10.00
N ILE A 181 -18.07 -28.61 9.73
CA ILE A 181 -18.22 -29.35 8.48
C ILE A 181 -18.28 -28.40 7.26
N LEU A 182 -19.04 -27.30 7.36
CA LEU A 182 -19.16 -26.28 6.31
C LEU A 182 -17.80 -25.63 5.99
N VAL A 183 -17.00 -25.32 7.02
CA VAL A 183 -15.64 -24.77 6.84
C VAL A 183 -14.73 -25.76 6.11
N VAL A 184 -14.72 -27.03 6.51
CA VAL A 184 -13.90 -28.08 5.86
C VAL A 184 -14.36 -28.36 4.42
N ILE A 185 -15.66 -28.31 4.14
CA ILE A 185 -16.21 -28.46 2.79
C ILE A 185 -15.85 -27.24 1.92
N SER A 186 -16.05 -26.02 2.43
CA SER A 186 -15.68 -24.78 1.74
C SER A 186 -14.19 -24.76 1.40
N PHE A 187 -13.32 -25.06 2.36
CA PHE A 187 -11.87 -25.15 2.14
C PHE A 187 -11.51 -26.19 1.06
N LYS A 188 -12.15 -27.38 1.08
CA LYS A 188 -11.94 -28.41 0.05
C LYS A 188 -12.45 -28.00 -1.34
N ILE A 189 -13.50 -27.19 -1.43
CA ILE A 189 -14.01 -26.63 -2.69
C ILE A 189 -13.03 -25.58 -3.24
N LEU A 190 -12.55 -24.67 -2.39
CA LEU A 190 -11.72 -23.52 -2.79
C LEU A 190 -10.26 -23.90 -3.07
N PHE A 191 -9.69 -24.85 -2.32
CA PHE A 191 -8.28 -25.27 -2.46
C PHE A 191 -8.12 -26.69 -3.02
N LYS A 192 -8.76 -27.71 -2.41
CA LYS A 192 -8.45 -29.12 -2.73
C LYS A 192 -8.96 -29.61 -4.09
N LYS A 193 -9.88 -28.90 -4.74
CA LYS A 193 -10.36 -29.22 -6.09
C LYS A 193 -9.71 -28.36 -7.20
N LEU A 194 -8.78 -27.48 -6.84
CA LEU A 194 -8.39 -26.34 -7.66
C LEU A 194 -6.86 -26.15 -7.61
N VAL A 195 -6.13 -26.97 -8.39
CA VAL A 195 -4.70 -26.79 -8.67
C VAL A 195 -4.46 -25.34 -9.11
N LEU A 196 -3.37 -24.67 -8.72
CA LEU A 196 -3.21 -23.22 -8.92
C LEU A 196 -3.46 -22.74 -10.38
N SER A 197 -3.09 -23.56 -11.38
CA SER A 197 -3.44 -23.35 -12.78
C SER A 197 -4.95 -23.33 -13.04
N SER A 198 -5.69 -24.29 -12.48
CA SER A 198 -7.16 -24.34 -12.51
C SER A 198 -7.78 -23.12 -11.83
N ILE A 199 -7.27 -22.66 -10.68
CA ILE A 199 -7.78 -21.42 -10.03
C ILE A 199 -7.73 -20.25 -11.01
N SER A 200 -6.57 -20.01 -11.63
CA SER A 200 -6.37 -18.94 -12.63
C SER A 200 -7.37 -19.05 -13.78
N ASN A 201 -7.55 -20.25 -14.33
CA ASN A 201 -8.47 -20.53 -15.43
C ASN A 201 -9.94 -20.27 -15.02
N THR A 202 -10.35 -20.68 -13.81
CA THR A 202 -11.71 -20.47 -13.29
C THR A 202 -11.98 -18.99 -13.01
N LEU A 203 -11.03 -18.27 -12.41
CA LEU A 203 -11.16 -16.84 -12.09
C LEU A 203 -11.29 -15.98 -13.36
N GLY A 204 -10.53 -16.30 -14.40
CA GLY A 204 -10.66 -15.66 -15.71
C GLY A 204 -12.02 -15.92 -16.36
N SER A 205 -12.53 -17.16 -16.26
CA SER A 205 -13.77 -17.60 -16.93
C SER A 205 -15.08 -17.29 -16.19
N LEU A 206 -15.03 -16.74 -14.97
CA LEU A 206 -16.19 -16.33 -14.16
C LEU A 206 -17.30 -15.63 -14.97
N ASN A 207 -18.54 -16.13 -14.89
CA ASN A 207 -19.68 -15.55 -15.60
C ASN A 207 -20.24 -14.31 -14.86
N THR A 208 -19.83 -13.11 -15.31
CA THR A 208 -20.26 -11.84 -14.72
C THR A 208 -21.75 -11.55 -14.86
N ARG A 209 -22.42 -12.04 -15.91
CA ARG A 209 -23.87 -11.86 -16.07
C ARG A 209 -24.64 -12.68 -15.03
N PHE A 210 -24.18 -13.90 -14.76
CA PHE A 210 -24.77 -14.78 -13.73
C PHE A 210 -24.54 -14.23 -12.31
N LEU A 211 -23.29 -13.90 -11.96
CA LEU A 211 -22.96 -13.31 -10.65
C LEU A 211 -23.66 -11.95 -10.44
N GLY A 212 -23.69 -11.09 -11.46
CA GLY A 212 -24.36 -9.79 -11.41
C GLY A 212 -25.87 -9.89 -11.27
N ALA A 213 -26.52 -10.87 -11.92
CA ALA A 213 -27.94 -11.14 -11.74
C ALA A 213 -28.26 -11.62 -10.32
N ILE A 214 -27.44 -12.52 -9.77
CA ILE A 214 -27.62 -12.99 -8.37
C ILE A 214 -27.44 -11.84 -7.39
N ALA A 215 -26.32 -11.11 -7.46
CA ALA A 215 -26.05 -9.99 -6.55
C ALA A 215 -27.14 -8.91 -6.64
N GLY A 216 -27.54 -8.51 -7.86
CA GLY A 216 -28.56 -7.50 -8.08
C GLY A 216 -29.96 -7.90 -7.60
N VAL A 217 -30.40 -9.13 -7.88
CA VAL A 217 -31.72 -9.62 -7.43
C VAL A 217 -31.75 -9.75 -5.91
N SER A 218 -30.72 -10.35 -5.29
CA SER A 218 -30.63 -10.43 -3.82
C SER A 218 -30.62 -9.05 -3.16
N PHE A 219 -29.87 -8.09 -3.71
CA PHE A 219 -29.82 -6.71 -3.21
C PHE A 219 -31.20 -6.02 -3.26
N ILE A 220 -31.94 -6.15 -4.37
CA ILE A 220 -33.29 -5.60 -4.50
C ILE A 220 -34.26 -6.24 -3.50
N VAL A 221 -34.20 -7.57 -3.32
CA VAL A 221 -35.03 -8.29 -2.33
C VAL A 221 -34.74 -7.80 -0.91
N LEU A 222 -33.46 -7.63 -0.54
CA LEU A 222 -33.07 -7.19 0.81
C LEU A 222 -33.40 -5.71 1.08
N LEU A 223 -33.37 -4.85 0.07
CA LEU A 223 -33.86 -3.47 0.17
C LEU A 223 -35.38 -3.42 0.39
N LEU A 224 -36.16 -4.25 -0.31
CA LEU A 224 -37.61 -4.34 -0.12
C LEU A 224 -37.98 -4.82 1.30
N LEU A 225 -37.15 -5.66 1.92
CA LEU A 225 -37.29 -6.12 3.31
C LEU A 225 -36.81 -5.08 4.36
N LYS A 226 -36.23 -3.95 3.94
CA LYS A 226 -35.78 -2.81 4.78
C LYS A 226 -34.76 -3.10 5.89
N GLY A 227 -34.27 -4.34 6.03
CA GLY A 227 -33.24 -4.69 7.02
C GLY A 227 -31.78 -4.46 6.58
N LEU A 228 -31.54 -4.17 5.30
CA LEU A 228 -30.18 -4.05 4.75
C LEU A 228 -29.47 -2.74 5.14
N SER A 229 -28.31 -2.86 5.78
CA SER A 229 -27.46 -1.72 6.14
C SER A 229 -26.42 -1.46 5.05
N LEU A 230 -26.76 -0.58 4.10
CA LEU A 230 -25.94 -0.28 2.91
C LEU A 230 -24.49 0.06 3.24
N SER A 231 -24.25 0.80 4.33
CA SER A 231 -22.90 1.19 4.76
C SER A 231 -22.03 0.01 5.18
N ILE A 232 -22.60 -1.01 5.83
CA ILE A 232 -21.86 -2.22 6.26
C ILE A 232 -21.59 -3.13 5.05
N VAL A 233 -22.51 -3.21 4.09
CA VAL A 233 -22.24 -3.83 2.77
C VAL A 233 -21.08 -3.11 2.07
N GLY A 234 -21.03 -1.77 2.13
CA GLY A 234 -19.91 -0.97 1.62
C GLY A 234 -18.57 -1.37 2.25
N VAL A 235 -18.51 -1.52 3.57
CA VAL A 235 -17.31 -2.03 4.27
C VAL A 235 -16.95 -3.44 3.81
N ASN A 236 -17.92 -4.35 3.70
CA ASN A 236 -17.66 -5.73 3.29
C ASN A 236 -16.99 -5.80 1.91
N LEU A 237 -17.50 -5.03 0.94
CA LEU A 237 -16.95 -4.95 -0.41
C LEU A 237 -15.53 -4.37 -0.43
N ALA A 238 -15.25 -3.35 0.39
CA ALA A 238 -13.95 -2.69 0.38
C ALA A 238 -12.88 -3.44 1.20
N ALA A 239 -13.25 -4.05 2.32
CA ALA A 239 -12.40 -5.02 3.01
C ALA A 239 -12.07 -6.23 2.10
N SER A 240 -13.01 -6.64 1.23
CA SER A 240 -12.77 -7.65 0.21
C SER A 240 -11.74 -7.22 -0.84
N ILE A 241 -11.74 -5.95 -1.28
CA ILE A 241 -10.68 -5.41 -2.15
C ILE A 241 -9.32 -5.51 -1.45
N VAL A 242 -9.22 -5.02 -0.22
CA VAL A 242 -7.97 -5.00 0.54
C VAL A 242 -7.43 -6.41 0.77
N PHE A 243 -8.27 -7.36 1.20
CA PHE A 243 -7.90 -8.76 1.36
C PHE A 243 -7.34 -9.38 0.07
N VAL A 244 -8.05 -9.21 -1.05
CA VAL A 244 -7.65 -9.80 -2.35
C VAL A 244 -6.35 -9.21 -2.89
N ILE A 245 -6.09 -7.91 -2.67
CA ILE A 245 -4.80 -7.28 -3.03
C ILE A 245 -3.67 -7.76 -2.10
N SER A 246 -3.92 -7.76 -0.79
CA SER A 246 -2.91 -8.08 0.23
C SER A 246 -2.47 -9.54 0.20
N LEU A 247 -3.32 -10.46 -0.26
CA LEU A 247 -2.98 -11.88 -0.46
C LEU A 247 -1.81 -12.13 -1.43
N HIS A 248 -1.39 -11.14 -2.23
CA HIS A 248 -0.24 -11.26 -3.12
C HIS A 248 1.12 -11.04 -2.41
N ASP A 249 1.17 -10.38 -1.25
CA ASP A 249 2.41 -10.20 -0.46
C ASP A 249 2.43 -10.98 0.87
N ALA A 250 1.30 -11.57 1.25
CA ALA A 250 1.13 -12.22 2.53
C ALA A 250 1.79 -13.61 2.59
N ASP A 251 3.02 -13.65 3.09
CA ASP A 251 3.66 -14.88 3.56
C ASP A 251 3.00 -15.36 4.86
N LEU A 252 2.14 -16.39 4.75
CA LEU A 252 1.42 -16.99 5.88
C LEU A 252 2.21 -18.12 6.56
N THR A 253 3.25 -18.67 5.92
CA THR A 253 4.02 -19.83 6.43
C THR A 253 5.28 -19.39 7.20
N ILE A 254 5.67 -18.11 7.12
CA ILE A 254 6.84 -17.51 7.76
C ILE A 254 7.01 -17.82 9.26
N SER A 255 5.94 -17.74 10.05
CA SER A 255 6.04 -17.76 11.51
C SER A 255 4.84 -18.41 12.18
N LYS A 256 5.11 -19.20 13.23
CA LYS A 256 4.11 -19.77 14.14
C LYS A 256 3.29 -18.70 14.90
N ALA A 257 3.73 -17.44 14.87
CA ALA A 257 2.97 -16.32 15.41
C ALA A 257 1.78 -15.89 14.52
N VAL A 258 1.77 -16.21 13.21
CA VAL A 258 0.73 -15.73 12.29
C VAL A 258 -0.69 -16.21 12.67
N PRO A 259 -0.94 -17.49 13.02
CA PRO A 259 -2.26 -17.94 13.48
C PRO A 259 -2.68 -17.36 14.83
N VAL A 260 -1.72 -17.11 15.72
CA VAL A 260 -1.95 -16.46 17.03
C VAL A 260 -2.34 -15.00 16.84
N LEU A 261 -1.61 -14.29 15.96
CA LEU A 261 -1.88 -12.90 15.60
C LEU A 261 -3.26 -12.75 14.95
N LEU A 262 -3.64 -13.65 14.03
CA LEU A 262 -4.99 -13.72 13.48
C LEU A 262 -6.06 -13.93 14.56
N ALA A 263 -5.82 -14.83 15.52
CA ALA A 263 -6.74 -15.08 16.63
C ALA A 263 -6.90 -13.86 17.54
N VAL A 264 -5.79 -13.23 17.95
CA VAL A 264 -5.80 -12.02 18.77
C VAL A 264 -6.53 -10.88 18.06
N ILE A 265 -6.22 -10.61 16.79
CA ILE A 265 -6.92 -9.59 15.98
C ILE A 265 -8.42 -9.90 15.88
N SER A 266 -8.79 -11.13 15.53
CA SER A 266 -10.20 -11.54 15.37
C SER A 266 -10.99 -11.42 16.68
N ILE A 267 -10.38 -11.83 17.80
CA ILE A 267 -11.00 -11.76 19.13
C ILE A 267 -11.09 -10.31 19.61
N SER A 268 -10.08 -9.47 19.33
CA SER A 268 -10.16 -8.02 19.58
C SER A 268 -11.29 -7.37 18.77
N LEU A 269 -11.52 -7.78 17.52
CA LEU A 269 -12.63 -7.30 16.70
C LEU A 269 -14.00 -7.76 17.21
N GLU A 270 -14.15 -9.03 17.63
CA GLU A 270 -15.35 -9.50 18.33
C GLU A 270 -15.60 -8.72 19.64
N TYR A 271 -14.55 -8.47 20.43
CA TYR A 271 -14.65 -7.69 21.66
C TYR A 271 -15.10 -6.25 21.40
N ILE A 272 -14.42 -5.54 20.49
CA ILE A 272 -14.70 -4.13 20.17
C ILE A 272 -16.09 -3.99 19.54
N VAL A 273 -16.39 -4.72 18.48
CA VAL A 273 -17.60 -4.46 17.65
C VAL A 273 -18.85 -5.19 18.17
N LEU A 274 -18.70 -6.40 18.74
CA LEU A 274 -19.85 -7.16 19.26
C LEU A 274 -20.04 -7.01 20.78
N ALA A 275 -19.12 -6.33 21.48
CA ALA A 275 -19.12 -6.15 22.95
C ALA A 275 -19.13 -7.49 23.74
N LYS A 276 -18.56 -8.53 23.13
CA LYS A 276 -18.44 -9.89 23.71
C LYS A 276 -17.45 -9.88 24.88
N LYS A 277 -17.71 -10.64 25.95
CA LYS A 277 -16.84 -10.67 27.14
C LYS A 277 -15.54 -11.45 26.90
N ILE A 278 -14.51 -11.10 27.67
CA ILE A 278 -13.23 -11.83 27.72
C ILE A 278 -13.27 -12.76 28.93
N ASP A 279 -13.68 -14.00 28.70
CA ASP A 279 -13.67 -15.07 29.69
C ASP A 279 -12.40 -15.93 29.52
N LEU A 280 -12.14 -16.87 30.45
CA LEU A 280 -10.95 -17.74 30.39
C LEU A 280 -10.85 -18.52 29.06
N ILE A 281 -12.00 -18.94 28.50
CA ILE A 281 -12.10 -19.59 27.19
C ILE A 281 -11.60 -18.66 26.07
N THR A 282 -11.92 -17.37 26.13
CA THR A 282 -11.46 -16.36 25.17
C THR A 282 -9.94 -16.22 25.19
N VAL A 283 -9.30 -16.30 26.37
CA VAL A 283 -7.83 -16.28 26.52
C VAL A 283 -7.20 -17.58 25.98
N ILE A 284 -7.79 -18.74 26.27
CA ILE A 284 -7.36 -20.03 25.69
C ILE A 284 -7.42 -19.96 24.16
N ASN A 285 -8.48 -19.37 23.59
CA ASN A 285 -8.67 -19.25 22.15
C ASN A 285 -7.64 -18.36 21.44
N MET A 286 -7.00 -17.41 22.15
CA MET A 286 -5.86 -16.65 21.62
C MET A 286 -4.58 -17.49 21.50
N LEU A 287 -4.34 -18.41 22.44
CA LEU A 287 -3.08 -19.16 22.56
C LEU A 287 -3.11 -20.55 21.91
N LEU A 288 -4.28 -21.19 21.86
CA LEU A 288 -4.50 -22.48 21.19
C LEU A 288 -3.96 -22.57 19.73
N PRO A 289 -3.94 -21.50 18.91
CA PRO A 289 -3.37 -21.53 17.55
C PRO A 289 -1.87 -21.84 17.49
N LEU A 290 -1.13 -21.77 18.60
CA LEU A 290 0.27 -22.23 18.70
C LEU A 290 0.45 -23.72 18.33
N LEU A 291 -0.63 -24.51 18.39
CA LEU A 291 -0.66 -25.91 17.96
C LEU A 291 -0.63 -26.09 16.43
N ILE A 292 -0.80 -25.02 15.65
CA ILE A 292 -0.77 -25.07 14.18
C ILE A 292 0.69 -25.06 13.72
N VAL A 293 1.17 -26.24 13.30
CA VAL A 293 2.46 -26.40 12.62
C VAL A 293 2.21 -26.37 11.11
N ALA A 294 2.75 -25.34 10.45
CA ALA A 294 2.67 -25.18 9.00
C ALA A 294 3.51 -26.24 8.27
N ASP A 295 2.92 -26.86 7.24
CA ASP A 295 3.53 -27.90 6.42
C ASP A 295 4.35 -27.28 5.26
N ARG A 296 5.62 -26.96 5.54
CA ARG A 296 6.55 -26.38 4.57
C ARG A 296 7.01 -27.35 3.46
N SER A 297 6.59 -28.62 3.47
CA SER A 297 6.91 -29.53 2.37
C SER A 297 6.24 -29.11 1.05
N ARG A 298 5.06 -28.48 1.15
CA ARG A 298 4.21 -28.06 0.03
C ARG A 298 4.80 -26.96 -0.85
N GLU A 299 5.74 -26.17 -0.33
CA GLU A 299 6.42 -25.12 -1.09
C GLU A 299 7.43 -25.73 -2.09
N ILE A 300 8.04 -26.87 -1.74
CA ILE A 300 9.14 -27.50 -2.50
C ILE A 300 8.63 -28.21 -3.77
N GLU A 301 7.44 -28.83 -3.71
CA GLU A 301 6.82 -29.47 -4.89
C GLU A 301 6.39 -28.46 -5.97
N GLY A 302 6.35 -27.16 -5.64
CA GLY A 302 5.98 -26.09 -6.59
C GLY A 302 7.05 -25.77 -7.63
N GLU A 303 8.34 -25.94 -7.31
CA GLU A 303 9.45 -25.54 -8.20
C GLU A 303 10.02 -26.70 -9.03
N SER A 304 9.88 -27.96 -8.58
CA SER A 304 10.64 -29.09 -9.13
C SER A 304 10.15 -29.62 -10.49
N SER A 305 9.13 -29.02 -11.12
CA SER A 305 8.52 -29.50 -12.36
C SER A 305 8.84 -28.67 -13.62
N TYR A 306 9.78 -27.73 -13.55
CA TYR A 306 10.19 -26.89 -14.71
C TYR A 306 11.69 -26.96 -15.07
N GLY A 307 12.34 -28.08 -14.74
CA GLY A 307 13.69 -28.37 -15.22
C GLY A 307 13.70 -28.91 -16.66
N THR A 308 14.58 -28.36 -17.51
CA THR A 308 14.91 -28.85 -18.87
C THR A 308 13.97 -28.44 -20.02
N ALA A 309 13.83 -27.14 -20.28
CA ALA A 309 13.41 -26.64 -21.60
C ALA A 309 14.00 -25.25 -21.94
N VAL A 310 14.96 -25.24 -22.87
CA VAL A 310 15.27 -24.13 -23.82
C VAL A 310 15.66 -22.77 -23.21
N GLU A 311 16.96 -22.51 -23.16
CA GLU A 311 17.47 -21.13 -23.39
C GLU A 311 17.14 -20.69 -24.83
N VAL A 312 17.05 -19.38 -25.06
CA VAL A 312 16.71 -18.72 -26.34
C VAL A 312 15.22 -18.81 -26.72
N SER A 313 14.45 -17.81 -26.26
CA SER A 313 13.39 -17.20 -27.06
C SER A 313 13.21 -15.73 -26.67
N GLU A 314 12.81 -14.89 -27.62
CA GLU A 314 12.85 -13.44 -27.51
C GLU A 314 11.65 -12.83 -26.75
N LYS A 315 11.77 -11.51 -26.51
CA LYS A 315 10.74 -10.57 -26.02
C LYS A 315 9.31 -10.90 -26.49
N THR A 316 8.61 -11.73 -25.73
CA THR A 316 7.13 -11.71 -25.73
C THR A 316 6.69 -10.85 -24.55
N VAL A 317 6.07 -9.71 -24.85
CA VAL A 317 5.58 -8.77 -23.83
C VAL A 317 4.39 -9.40 -23.11
N SER A 318 4.69 -10.18 -22.07
CA SER A 318 3.71 -10.56 -21.07
C SER A 318 3.45 -9.32 -20.22
N SER A 319 2.31 -8.67 -20.41
CA SER A 319 1.90 -7.51 -19.62
C SER A 319 1.96 -7.86 -18.13
N THR A 320 2.92 -7.28 -17.42
CA THR A 320 2.93 -7.29 -15.96
C THR A 320 1.66 -6.61 -15.47
N SER A 321 1.05 -7.16 -14.41
CA SER A 321 -0.04 -6.44 -13.76
C SER A 321 0.50 -5.29 -12.95
N ILE A 322 -0.34 -4.28 -12.75
CA ILE A 322 0.01 -3.07 -12.01
C ILE A 322 0.49 -3.44 -10.59
N LEU A 323 -0.13 -4.45 -9.95
CA LEU A 323 0.31 -4.95 -8.65
C LEU A 323 1.73 -5.56 -8.71
N ARG A 324 2.08 -6.32 -9.76
CA ARG A 324 3.43 -6.91 -9.88
C ARG A 324 4.52 -5.85 -10.08
N GLU A 325 4.18 -4.72 -10.69
CA GLU A 325 5.04 -3.53 -10.87
C GLU A 325 5.11 -2.66 -9.60
N LEU A 326 3.98 -2.50 -8.87
CA LEU A 326 3.96 -1.90 -7.54
C LEU A 326 4.91 -2.65 -6.58
N MET A 327 4.94 -3.98 -6.68
CA MET A 327 5.69 -4.87 -5.81
C MET A 327 7.17 -5.06 -6.18
N SER A 328 7.61 -4.66 -7.37
CA SER A 328 9.02 -4.76 -7.78
C SER A 328 9.90 -3.64 -7.22
N HIS A 329 9.30 -2.59 -6.63
CA HIS A 329 10.01 -1.45 -6.06
C HIS A 329 9.76 -1.33 -4.55
N SER A 330 10.83 -1.20 -3.76
CA SER A 330 10.82 -1.05 -2.30
C SER A 330 9.83 -0.01 -1.79
N ASP A 331 9.96 1.22 -2.27
CA ASP A 331 9.23 2.41 -1.78
C ASP A 331 7.75 2.29 -2.13
N THR A 332 7.48 1.82 -3.35
CA THR A 332 6.12 1.60 -3.87
C THR A 332 5.41 0.46 -3.14
N LYS A 333 6.12 -0.63 -2.82
CA LYS A 333 5.65 -1.71 -1.95
C LYS A 333 5.37 -1.23 -0.52
N ALA A 334 6.25 -0.39 0.05
CA ALA A 334 6.07 0.15 1.40
C ALA A 334 4.81 1.03 1.50
N ILE A 335 4.57 1.91 0.52
CA ILE A 335 3.35 2.71 0.44
C ILE A 335 2.12 1.82 0.25
N LEU A 336 2.17 0.82 -0.63
CA LEU A 336 1.05 -0.09 -0.85
C LEU A 336 0.67 -0.85 0.43
N ASN A 337 1.65 -1.42 1.14
CA ASN A 337 1.40 -2.16 2.37
C ASN A 337 0.89 -1.25 3.50
N PHE A 338 1.39 -0.01 3.60
CA PHE A 338 0.86 0.98 4.54
C PHE A 338 -0.57 1.43 4.18
N LEU A 339 -0.85 1.71 2.90
CA LEU A 339 -2.18 2.06 2.40
C LEU A 339 -3.20 0.95 2.72
N LEU A 340 -2.86 -0.31 2.47
CA LEU A 340 -3.72 -1.46 2.76
C LEU A 340 -3.96 -1.60 4.28
N LEU A 341 -2.94 -1.40 5.11
CA LEU A 341 -3.06 -1.43 6.57
C LEU A 341 -3.99 -0.32 7.09
N ASN A 342 -3.73 0.94 6.71
CA ASN A 342 -4.49 2.11 7.13
C ASN A 342 -5.96 2.02 6.65
N THR A 343 -6.17 1.65 5.38
CA THR A 343 -7.50 1.41 4.81
C THR A 343 -8.27 0.33 5.59
N THR A 344 -7.61 -0.74 6.07
CA THR A 344 -8.30 -1.76 6.86
C THR A 344 -8.69 -1.25 8.25
N PHE A 345 -7.80 -0.49 8.91
CA PHE A 345 -8.09 0.09 10.22
C PHE A 345 -9.22 1.13 10.15
N MET A 346 -9.20 2.01 9.14
CA MET A 346 -10.29 2.93 8.81
C MET A 346 -11.63 2.20 8.71
N PHE A 347 -11.69 1.04 8.05
CA PHE A 347 -12.93 0.25 7.97
C PHE A 347 -13.39 -0.35 9.30
N ILE A 348 -12.48 -0.77 10.17
CA ILE A 348 -12.82 -1.21 11.54
C ILE A 348 -13.43 -0.06 12.32
N GLN A 349 -12.82 1.12 12.27
CA GLN A 349 -13.30 2.32 12.95
C GLN A 349 -14.66 2.79 12.39
N LEU A 350 -14.88 2.67 11.09
CA LEU A 350 -16.13 3.03 10.43
C LEU A 350 -17.29 2.05 10.77
N LEU A 351 -17.03 0.74 10.87
CA LEU A 351 -17.98 -0.23 11.44
C LEU A 351 -18.32 0.12 12.89
N TYR A 352 -17.31 0.43 13.68
CA TYR A 352 -17.46 0.75 15.10
C TYR A 352 -18.23 2.07 15.33
N SER A 353 -18.03 3.06 14.46
CA SER A 353 -18.79 4.29 14.44
C SER A 353 -20.29 4.03 14.26
N PHE A 354 -20.69 3.24 13.26
CA PHE A 354 -22.11 2.88 13.07
C PHE A 354 -22.66 2.07 14.25
N ARG A 355 -21.85 1.16 14.82
CA ARG A 355 -22.25 0.31 15.95
C ARG A 355 -22.44 1.10 17.26
N SER A 356 -21.60 2.13 17.48
CA SER A 356 -21.65 3.02 18.64
C SER A 356 -22.63 4.19 18.44
N LYS A 357 -23.01 4.50 17.19
CA LYS A 357 -23.75 5.69 16.76
C LYS A 357 -23.03 7.02 17.06
N SER A 358 -21.70 6.98 17.16
CA SER A 358 -20.89 8.15 17.51
C SER A 358 -20.54 8.98 16.26
N LEU A 359 -21.13 10.18 16.17
CA LEU A 359 -20.82 11.14 15.09
C LEU A 359 -19.34 11.56 15.09
N GLY A 360 -18.71 11.67 16.26
CA GLY A 360 -17.27 11.99 16.35
C GLY A 360 -16.37 10.91 15.75
N LEU A 361 -16.66 9.63 16.04
CA LEU A 361 -15.96 8.49 15.42
C LEU A 361 -16.27 8.36 13.92
N LEU A 362 -17.44 8.85 13.46
CA LEU A 362 -17.77 8.89 12.03
C LEU A 362 -16.88 9.92 11.31
N SER A 363 -16.78 11.14 11.83
CA SER A 363 -15.96 12.21 11.26
C SER A 363 -14.49 11.78 11.14
N ASP A 364 -13.94 11.22 12.22
CA ASP A 364 -12.57 10.68 12.26
C ASP A 364 -12.35 9.59 11.17
N SER A 365 -13.27 8.62 11.04
CA SER A 365 -13.20 7.59 9.99
C SER A 365 -13.35 8.13 8.56
N LEU A 366 -13.98 9.30 8.37
CA LEU A 366 -14.13 9.95 7.07
C LEU A 366 -12.90 10.80 6.72
N HIS A 367 -12.23 11.40 7.69
CA HIS A 367 -10.93 12.03 7.48
C HIS A 367 -9.88 10.99 7.06
N MET A 368 -9.77 9.88 7.79
CA MET A 368 -8.90 8.75 7.42
C MET A 368 -9.17 8.18 6.01
N ALA A 369 -10.39 8.34 5.47
CA ALA A 369 -10.72 7.96 4.10
C ALA A 369 -10.17 8.93 3.03
N LEU A 370 -10.11 10.23 3.34
CA LEU A 370 -9.46 11.24 2.49
C LEU A 370 -7.93 11.06 2.53
N ASP A 371 -7.40 10.71 3.69
CA ASP A 371 -5.98 10.37 3.90
C ASP A 371 -5.56 9.14 3.08
N CYS A 372 -6.30 8.03 3.19
CA CYS A 372 -6.11 6.85 2.34
C CYS A 372 -6.28 7.17 0.84
N THR A 373 -7.15 8.12 0.48
CA THR A 373 -7.29 8.59 -0.91
C THR A 373 -6.05 9.36 -1.37
N SER A 374 -5.44 10.17 -0.50
CA SER A 374 -4.20 10.91 -0.77
C SER A 374 -3.01 9.96 -0.98
N LEU A 375 -2.87 8.95 -0.11
CA LEU A 375 -1.89 7.86 -0.23
C LEU A 375 -2.06 7.09 -1.54
N ALA A 376 -3.31 6.77 -1.93
CA ALA A 376 -3.60 6.08 -3.19
C ALA A 376 -3.26 6.93 -4.43
N LEU A 377 -3.48 8.25 -4.39
CA LEU A 377 -3.05 9.17 -5.45
C LEU A 377 -1.52 9.22 -5.58
N GLY A 378 -0.80 9.29 -4.46
CA GLY A 378 0.67 9.24 -4.43
C GLY A 378 1.23 7.92 -4.97
N LEU A 379 0.56 6.79 -4.68
CA LEU A 379 0.92 5.47 -5.20
C LEU A 379 0.68 5.36 -6.72
N VAL A 380 -0.49 5.80 -7.21
CA VAL A 380 -0.80 5.83 -8.65
C VAL A 380 0.19 6.71 -9.41
N ALA A 381 0.56 7.86 -8.84
CA ALA A 381 1.56 8.73 -9.45
C ALA A 381 2.97 8.12 -9.48
N GLY A 382 3.35 7.35 -8.45
CA GLY A 382 4.60 6.59 -8.41
C GLY A 382 4.68 5.43 -9.42
N ILE A 383 3.54 4.91 -9.92
CA ILE A 383 3.51 4.03 -11.10
C ILE A 383 3.67 4.87 -12.37
N LEU A 384 2.84 5.91 -12.52
CA LEU A 384 2.80 6.71 -13.74
C LEU A 384 4.12 7.44 -14.04
N SER A 385 4.90 7.79 -13.01
CA SER A 385 6.22 8.40 -13.17
C SER A 385 7.33 7.43 -13.64
N LYS A 386 7.11 6.12 -13.53
CA LYS A 386 8.06 5.05 -13.90
C LYS A 386 7.82 4.46 -15.30
N ASN A 387 6.67 4.72 -15.91
CA ASN A 387 6.32 4.23 -17.25
C ASN A 387 7.29 4.75 -18.34
N GLU A 388 7.59 3.91 -19.33
CA GLU A 388 8.52 4.24 -20.43
C GLU A 388 8.08 5.47 -21.25
N ILE A 389 9.05 6.30 -21.65
CA ILE A 389 8.80 7.53 -22.41
C ILE A 389 8.49 7.20 -23.87
N ASN A 390 7.21 7.21 -24.25
CA ASN A 390 6.82 7.15 -25.65
C ASN A 390 7.02 8.51 -26.33
N VAL A 391 8.20 8.68 -26.96
CA VAL A 391 8.62 9.90 -27.67
C VAL A 391 7.64 10.34 -28.76
N ASN A 392 6.93 9.40 -29.40
CA ASN A 392 5.92 9.67 -30.43
C ASN A 392 4.48 9.70 -29.87
N GLY A 393 4.32 9.68 -28.54
CA GLY A 393 3.03 9.68 -27.86
C GLY A 393 2.51 11.08 -27.52
N LYS A 394 1.36 11.13 -26.83
CA LYS A 394 0.75 12.37 -26.34
C LYS A 394 1.60 13.13 -25.30
N PHE A 395 2.59 12.46 -24.71
CA PHE A 395 3.43 12.98 -23.62
C PHE A 395 4.92 12.76 -23.95
N PRO A 396 5.53 13.57 -24.84
CA PRO A 396 6.90 13.35 -25.31
C PRO A 396 7.97 13.52 -24.21
N PHE A 397 7.67 14.27 -23.14
CA PHE A 397 8.51 14.38 -21.94
C PHE A 397 8.18 13.32 -20.86
N GLY A 398 7.36 12.31 -21.19
CA GLY A 398 6.88 11.30 -20.26
C GLY A 398 5.83 11.81 -19.25
N LEU A 399 5.53 10.98 -18.26
CA LEU A 399 4.52 11.26 -17.21
C LEU A 399 5.15 11.59 -15.84
N ARG A 400 6.47 11.79 -15.77
CA ARG A 400 7.22 11.95 -14.51
C ARG A 400 6.76 13.15 -13.65
N ASN A 401 6.28 14.22 -14.27
CA ASN A 401 5.71 15.39 -13.56
C ASN A 401 4.37 15.10 -12.86
N PHE A 402 3.71 13.97 -13.15
CA PHE A 402 2.47 13.56 -12.47
C PHE A 402 2.71 13.27 -10.97
N GLU A 403 3.94 12.92 -10.59
CA GLU A 403 4.33 12.72 -9.19
C GLU A 403 4.41 14.03 -8.40
N ILE A 404 4.89 15.11 -9.02
CA ILE A 404 4.90 16.46 -8.44
C ILE A 404 3.45 16.98 -8.33
N LEU A 405 2.61 16.70 -9.33
CA LEU A 405 1.19 17.01 -9.31
C LEU A 405 0.43 16.27 -8.19
N ALA A 406 0.78 15.01 -7.93
CA ALA A 406 0.22 14.24 -6.82
C ALA A 406 0.70 14.78 -5.46
N GLY A 407 1.96 15.15 -5.31
CA GLY A 407 2.47 15.85 -4.11
C GLY A 407 1.75 17.17 -3.83
N PHE A 408 1.51 17.97 -4.87
CA PHE A 408 0.72 19.21 -4.78
C PHE A 408 -0.74 18.93 -4.40
N THR A 409 -1.35 17.90 -4.99
CA THR A 409 -2.73 17.48 -4.69
C THR A 409 -2.86 16.99 -3.26
N ASN A 410 -1.91 16.17 -2.78
CA ASN A 410 -1.82 15.71 -1.39
C ASN A 410 -1.74 16.89 -0.42
N GLY A 411 -0.79 17.82 -0.61
CA GLY A 411 -0.68 19.03 0.21
C GLY A 411 -1.97 19.85 0.24
N THR A 412 -2.66 19.98 -0.92
CA THR A 412 -3.94 20.69 -1.02
C THR A 412 -5.06 19.97 -0.25
N LEU A 413 -5.12 18.63 -0.30
CA LEU A 413 -6.05 17.82 0.49
C LEU A 413 -5.80 17.98 1.99
N LEU A 414 -4.53 17.91 2.43
CA LEU A 414 -4.14 18.08 3.84
C LEU A 414 -4.59 19.45 4.41
N ILE A 415 -4.49 20.53 3.63
CA ILE A 415 -5.03 21.85 4.02
C ILE A 415 -6.57 21.81 4.15
N GLY A 416 -7.27 21.14 3.22
CA GLY A 416 -8.73 20.98 3.29
C GLY A 416 -9.19 20.19 4.52
N ILE A 417 -8.52 19.06 4.80
CA ILE A 417 -8.77 18.19 5.96
C ILE A 417 -8.51 18.97 7.26
N SER A 418 -7.35 19.61 7.38
CA SER A 418 -7.01 20.47 8.52
C SER A 418 -8.04 21.58 8.74
N GLY A 419 -8.49 22.26 7.69
CA GLY A 419 -9.49 23.32 7.80
C GLY A 419 -10.83 22.79 8.33
N SER A 420 -11.23 21.59 7.89
CA SER A 420 -12.43 20.90 8.39
C SER A 420 -12.32 20.54 9.87
N ILE A 421 -11.17 19.99 10.30
CA ILE A 421 -10.93 19.62 11.70
C ILE A 421 -10.94 20.85 12.61
N ILE A 422 -10.32 21.97 12.19
CA ILE A 422 -10.36 23.24 12.93
C ILE A 422 -11.80 23.75 13.07
N PHE A 423 -12.60 23.71 12.00
CA PHE A 423 -13.99 24.15 12.03
C PHE A 423 -14.85 23.28 12.97
N GLU A 424 -14.74 21.95 12.90
CA GLU A 424 -15.48 21.06 13.79
C GLU A 424 -15.04 21.23 15.26
N ALA A 425 -13.74 21.35 15.52
CA ALA A 425 -13.22 21.56 16.87
C ALA A 425 -13.70 22.89 17.48
N ILE A 426 -13.71 23.99 16.71
CA ILE A 426 -14.28 25.27 17.14
C ILE A 426 -15.79 25.11 17.45
N GLN A 427 -16.53 24.37 16.62
CA GLN A 427 -17.96 24.12 16.87
C GLN A 427 -18.18 23.31 18.16
N ARG A 428 -17.38 22.26 18.42
CA ARG A 428 -17.39 21.46 19.65
C ARG A 428 -16.99 22.29 20.89
N LEU A 429 -16.11 23.28 20.76
CA LEU A 429 -15.70 24.16 21.86
C LEU A 429 -16.82 25.10 22.32
N PHE A 430 -17.62 25.63 21.38
CA PHE A 430 -18.80 26.46 21.70
C PHE A 430 -20.04 25.65 22.09
N ASN A 431 -20.18 24.43 21.57
CA ASN A 431 -21.29 23.53 21.87
C ASN A 431 -20.73 22.19 22.36
N PRO A 432 -20.35 22.06 23.65
CA PRO A 432 -19.76 20.84 24.19
C PRO A 432 -20.71 19.65 24.01
N ILE A 433 -20.19 18.59 23.41
CA ILE A 433 -20.93 17.36 23.12
C ILE A 433 -20.47 16.29 24.11
N VAL A 434 -21.36 15.93 25.04
CA VAL A 434 -21.02 14.95 26.09
C VAL A 434 -20.57 13.63 25.47
N LEU A 435 -19.29 13.29 25.65
CA LEU A 435 -18.69 12.06 25.12
C LEU A 435 -19.14 10.86 25.95
N GLN A 436 -20.37 10.39 25.70
CA GLN A 436 -21.05 9.30 26.44
C GLN A 436 -20.27 7.96 26.50
N LYS A 437 -19.12 7.86 25.81
CA LYS A 437 -18.37 6.63 25.57
C LYS A 437 -16.83 6.80 25.59
N THR A 438 -16.27 7.61 26.49
CA THR A 438 -14.81 7.91 26.51
C THR A 438 -13.89 6.67 26.49
N ASN A 439 -14.26 5.58 27.17
CA ASN A 439 -13.47 4.34 27.17
C ASN A 439 -13.43 3.65 25.79
N GLU A 440 -14.50 3.75 24.99
CA GLU A 440 -14.56 3.17 23.64
C GLU A 440 -13.62 3.94 22.69
N LEU A 441 -13.60 5.27 22.77
CA LEU A 441 -12.70 6.13 22.01
C LEU A 441 -11.22 5.81 22.30
N ILE A 442 -10.83 5.72 23.58
CA ILE A 442 -9.44 5.45 23.99
C ILE A 442 -8.90 4.15 23.38
N ILE A 443 -9.70 3.08 23.31
CA ILE A 443 -9.27 1.79 22.75
C ILE A 443 -9.01 1.92 21.23
N VAL A 444 -9.87 2.64 20.51
CA VAL A 444 -9.71 2.89 19.07
C VAL A 444 -8.48 3.74 18.80
N SER A 445 -8.29 4.85 19.52
CA SER A 445 -7.14 5.75 19.30
C SER A 445 -5.80 5.07 19.62
N ILE A 446 -5.75 4.17 20.61
CA ILE A 446 -4.56 3.35 20.89
C ILE A 446 -4.28 2.36 19.74
N MET A 447 -5.32 1.71 19.17
CA MET A 447 -5.14 0.82 18.01
C MET A 447 -4.70 1.58 16.75
N GLY A 448 -5.24 2.78 16.51
CA GLY A 448 -4.81 3.65 15.41
C GLY A 448 -3.36 4.10 15.56
N LEU A 449 -2.95 4.48 16.78
CA LEU A 449 -1.54 4.79 17.09
C LEU A 449 -0.61 3.61 16.80
N LEU A 450 -0.99 2.38 17.16
CA LEU A 450 -0.21 1.18 16.86
C LEU A 450 -0.11 0.92 15.35
N VAL A 451 -1.21 1.09 14.59
CA VAL A 451 -1.22 0.96 13.13
C VAL A 451 -0.29 1.98 12.46
N ASN A 452 -0.38 3.25 12.86
CA ASN A 452 0.42 4.31 12.27
C ASN A 452 1.92 4.18 12.65
N LEU A 453 2.22 3.70 13.86
CA LEU A 453 3.57 3.36 14.31
C LEU A 453 4.16 2.19 13.50
N VAL A 454 3.38 1.12 13.22
CA VAL A 454 3.80 0.05 12.30
C VAL A 454 4.06 0.60 10.90
N GLY A 455 3.28 1.58 10.44
CA GLY A 455 3.51 2.33 9.21
C GLY A 455 4.88 3.03 9.16
N ILE A 456 5.25 3.78 10.21
CA ILE A 456 6.58 4.43 10.29
C ILE A 456 7.70 3.39 10.26
N PHE A 457 7.59 2.29 11.02
CA PHE A 457 8.60 1.23 11.01
C PHE A 457 8.71 0.54 9.65
N ALA A 458 7.60 0.36 8.92
CA ALA A 458 7.63 -0.16 7.56
C ALA A 458 8.36 0.77 6.58
N PHE A 459 8.09 2.08 6.66
CA PHE A 459 8.71 3.09 5.79
C PHE A 459 10.21 3.25 6.04
N ASN A 460 10.64 3.28 7.31
CA ASN A 460 12.02 3.56 7.66
C ASN A 460 13.00 2.46 7.22
N HIS A 461 12.56 1.19 7.21
CA HIS A 461 13.40 0.09 6.73
C HIS A 461 13.55 0.04 5.19
N GLY A 462 12.72 0.75 4.43
CA GLY A 462 12.82 0.82 2.97
C GLY A 462 14.01 1.62 2.42
N HIS A 463 14.71 2.37 3.28
CA HIS A 463 15.73 3.34 2.86
C HIS A 463 17.08 3.20 3.61
N GLY A 464 17.27 2.16 4.43
CA GLY A 464 18.45 2.03 5.30
C GLY A 464 19.68 1.33 4.70
N GLU A 465 19.55 0.58 3.60
CA GLU A 465 20.56 -0.44 3.20
C GLU A 465 21.54 -0.02 2.09
N HIS A 466 21.66 1.28 1.78
CA HIS A 466 22.63 1.80 0.80
C HIS A 466 23.51 2.94 1.39
N GLY A 467 24.35 2.59 2.38
CA GLY A 467 25.25 3.56 3.03
C GLY A 467 26.34 2.95 3.92
N GLY A 468 26.73 1.68 3.70
CA GLY A 468 27.66 0.95 4.56
C GLY A 468 29.13 1.36 4.45
N HIS A 469 29.50 2.57 4.87
CA HIS A 469 30.88 3.04 4.88
C HIS A 469 31.60 2.75 6.20
N THR A 470 32.56 1.83 6.16
CA THR A 470 33.47 1.52 7.26
C THR A 470 34.58 2.58 7.36
N HIS A 471 34.53 3.44 8.37
CA HIS A 471 35.58 4.41 8.63
C HIS A 471 36.84 3.75 9.23
N GLY A 472 37.74 3.29 8.35
CA GLY A 472 39.13 3.04 8.71
C GLY A 472 39.89 4.36 8.86
N HIS A 473 40.54 4.57 10.00
CA HIS A 473 41.35 5.77 10.25
C HIS A 473 42.74 5.66 9.62
N SER A 474 43.16 6.70 8.91
CA SER A 474 44.58 7.00 8.63
C SER A 474 44.80 8.51 8.67
N HIS A 475 45.97 8.94 9.15
CA HIS A 475 46.36 10.34 9.27
C HIS A 475 47.57 10.64 8.37
N SER A 476 47.58 11.82 7.75
CA SER A 476 48.78 12.46 7.20
C SER A 476 48.65 13.99 7.35
N HIS A 477 49.77 14.68 7.55
CA HIS A 477 49.84 16.11 7.88
C HIS A 477 50.12 17.00 6.65
N ASP A 478 50.00 18.33 6.85
CA ASP A 478 50.85 19.44 6.35
C ASP A 478 50.01 20.73 6.14
N SER A 479 50.06 21.72 7.05
CA SER A 479 50.87 22.98 6.99
C SER A 479 50.49 23.91 5.81
N HIS A 480 50.03 25.18 5.94
CA HIS A 480 50.46 26.36 6.75
C HIS A 480 49.26 27.37 6.81
N SER A 481 48.92 28.21 7.83
CA SER A 481 49.60 29.26 8.65
C SER A 481 49.94 30.57 7.87
N HIS A 482 49.56 31.82 8.23
CA HIS A 482 49.06 32.46 9.49
C HIS A 482 48.20 33.76 9.25
N SER A 483 47.55 34.31 10.32
CA SER A 483 47.18 35.76 10.59
C SER A 483 46.18 36.53 9.68
N HIS A 484 45.40 37.57 10.06
CA HIS A 484 44.68 38.11 11.26
C HIS A 484 43.74 39.26 10.72
N VAL A 485 42.98 40.16 11.40
CA VAL A 485 42.72 40.62 12.80
C VAL A 485 41.26 41.20 12.87
N GLU A 486 40.53 41.09 13.99
CA GLU A 486 39.29 41.85 14.40
C GLU A 486 38.03 41.86 13.46
N SER A 487 36.77 41.99 13.91
CA SER A 487 36.14 42.12 15.26
C SER A 487 34.64 41.69 15.24
N HIS A 488 34.01 41.69 16.42
CA HIS A 488 32.56 41.55 16.71
C HIS A 488 31.92 40.14 16.80
N SER A 489 30.75 40.12 17.46
CA SER A 489 30.19 38.98 18.20
C SER A 489 28.71 38.73 17.87
N HIS A 490 28.32 37.48 17.58
CA HIS A 490 26.92 37.07 17.52
C HIS A 490 26.68 35.70 18.18
N SER A 491 25.46 35.51 18.68
CA SER A 491 24.96 34.33 19.39
C SER A 491 24.77 33.12 18.45
N HIS A 492 25.10 31.93 18.92
CA HIS A 492 24.89 30.69 18.18
C HIS A 492 23.44 30.21 18.24
N GLU A 493 22.68 30.42 17.15
CA GLU A 493 21.64 29.48 16.76
C GLU A 493 22.25 28.45 15.79
N HIS A 494 22.14 27.15 16.12
CA HIS A 494 22.82 26.09 15.37
C HIS A 494 22.01 25.61 14.16
N SER A 495 22.02 26.38 13.08
CA SER A 495 21.56 25.92 11.76
C SER A 495 22.63 25.06 11.07
N HIS A 496 22.55 23.73 11.24
CA HIS A 496 23.47 22.78 10.61
C HIS A 496 23.19 22.61 9.11
N SER A 497 23.79 23.46 8.27
CA SER A 497 23.86 23.24 6.82
C SER A 497 24.96 22.21 6.49
N HIS A 498 24.60 20.94 6.41
CA HIS A 498 25.50 19.91 5.89
C HIS A 498 25.51 19.93 4.36
N GLY A 499 26.57 20.51 3.78
CA GLY A 499 26.89 20.35 2.36
C GLY A 499 27.39 18.93 2.09
N GLY A 500 26.47 18.02 1.77
CA GLY A 500 26.70 16.68 1.26
C GLY A 500 25.66 16.38 0.18
N GLU A 501 25.89 15.37 -0.67
CA GLU A 501 25.00 15.11 -1.82
C GLU A 501 23.55 14.89 -1.37
N ASP A 502 22.68 15.83 -1.75
CA ASP A 502 21.26 15.80 -1.45
C ASP A 502 20.58 14.59 -2.10
N ASN A 503 20.48 13.50 -1.34
CA ASN A 503 19.47 12.46 -1.50
C ASN A 503 18.09 13.06 -1.17
N HIS A 504 17.62 13.99 -2.01
CA HIS A 504 16.28 14.52 -1.96
C HIS A 504 15.29 13.37 -2.12
N MET A 505 14.69 12.93 -1.01
CA MET A 505 13.44 12.18 -1.04
C MET A 505 12.47 12.90 -1.97
N ASN A 506 11.94 12.16 -2.93
CA ASN A 506 10.97 12.64 -3.92
C ASN A 506 9.82 13.36 -3.19
N ASP A 507 9.36 14.52 -3.69
CA ASP A 507 8.35 15.37 -3.01
C ASP A 507 7.10 14.56 -2.62
N ASN A 508 6.73 13.56 -3.44
CA ASN A 508 5.68 12.58 -3.15
C ASN A 508 5.96 11.74 -1.88
N MET A 509 7.15 11.13 -1.77
CA MET A 509 7.56 10.36 -0.59
C MET A 509 7.62 11.25 0.66
N LYS A 510 8.11 12.48 0.51
CA LYS A 510 8.16 13.49 1.59
C LYS A 510 6.77 13.88 2.06
N GLY A 511 5.82 14.08 1.14
CA GLY A 511 4.42 14.34 1.47
C GLY A 511 3.74 13.17 2.17
N ILE A 512 4.03 11.93 1.75
CA ILE A 512 3.54 10.70 2.42
C ILE A 512 4.13 10.59 3.83
N PHE A 513 5.44 10.77 4.01
CA PHE A 513 6.09 10.71 5.32
C PHE A 513 5.56 11.77 6.31
N LEU A 514 5.42 13.02 5.85
CA LEU A 514 4.90 14.12 6.68
C LEU A 514 3.43 13.90 7.09
N HIS A 515 2.64 13.21 6.26
CA HIS A 515 1.28 12.79 6.58
C HIS A 515 1.28 11.68 7.64
N ILE A 516 2.07 10.60 7.49
CA ILE A 516 2.16 9.53 8.51
C ILE A 516 2.63 10.09 9.87
N LEU A 517 3.56 11.05 9.84
CA LEU A 517 4.01 11.76 11.05
C LEU A 517 2.88 12.60 11.67
N ALA A 518 2.01 13.20 10.88
CA ALA A 518 0.84 13.91 11.39
C ALA A 518 -0.18 12.96 12.02
N ASP A 519 -0.47 11.81 11.40
CA ASP A 519 -1.46 10.83 11.91
C ASP A 519 -1.00 10.17 13.22
N THR A 520 0.32 9.94 13.38
CA THR A 520 0.90 9.48 14.65
C THR A 520 0.83 10.55 15.74
N LEU A 521 1.20 11.81 15.44
CA LEU A 521 1.06 12.92 16.40
C LEU A 521 -0.42 13.19 16.75
N GLY A 522 -1.33 13.03 15.79
CA GLY A 522 -2.77 13.17 15.96
C GLY A 522 -3.34 12.12 16.91
N SER A 523 -3.07 10.84 16.65
CA SER A 523 -3.51 9.74 17.51
C SER A 523 -2.91 9.81 18.93
N VAL A 524 -1.65 10.24 19.10
CA VAL A 524 -1.10 10.58 20.42
C VAL A 524 -1.89 11.70 21.11
N GLY A 525 -2.18 12.79 20.39
CA GLY A 525 -2.93 13.93 20.92
C GLY A 525 -4.35 13.57 21.38
N VAL A 526 -5.06 12.71 20.64
CA VAL A 526 -6.40 12.22 21.00
C VAL A 526 -6.35 11.26 22.20
N VAL A 527 -5.33 10.40 22.31
CA VAL A 527 -5.14 9.57 23.52
C VAL A 527 -4.90 10.44 24.75
N ILE A 528 -4.08 11.49 24.63
CA ILE A 528 -3.82 12.43 25.73
C ILE A 528 -5.08 13.23 26.08
N SER A 529 -5.83 13.75 25.10
CA SER A 529 -7.05 14.53 25.36
C SER A 529 -8.12 13.68 26.05
N ALA A 530 -8.34 12.44 25.62
CA ALA A 530 -9.30 11.53 26.21
C ALA A 530 -8.91 11.12 27.65
N LEU A 531 -7.62 10.98 27.95
CA LEU A 531 -7.12 10.76 29.31
C LEU A 531 -7.33 12.00 30.19
N LEU A 532 -6.99 13.20 29.71
CA LEU A 532 -7.20 14.45 30.44
C LEU A 532 -8.69 14.69 30.73
N THR A 533 -9.58 14.51 29.75
CA THR A 533 -11.04 14.57 29.93
C THR A 533 -11.50 13.60 31.02
N LYS A 534 -10.94 12.38 31.07
CA LYS A 534 -11.29 11.36 32.07
C LYS A 534 -10.80 11.67 33.49
N PHE A 535 -9.66 12.37 33.65
CA PHE A 535 -9.11 12.72 34.97
C PHE A 535 -9.62 14.06 35.52
N PHE A 536 -9.83 15.05 34.64
CA PHE A 536 -10.20 16.42 35.03
C PHE A 536 -11.69 16.76 34.80
N GLY A 537 -12.42 15.94 34.04
CA GLY A 537 -13.86 16.12 33.79
C GLY A 537 -14.25 17.28 32.85
N TRP A 538 -13.28 17.99 32.28
CA TRP A 538 -13.55 19.06 31.31
C TRP A 538 -13.53 18.52 29.88
N GLU A 539 -14.64 18.68 29.15
CA GLU A 539 -14.79 18.13 27.79
C GLU A 539 -14.02 18.92 26.71
N GLY A 540 -13.48 20.10 27.05
CA GLY A 540 -12.76 20.97 26.12
C GLY A 540 -11.36 20.51 25.71
N PHE A 541 -10.78 19.49 26.36
CA PHE A 541 -9.44 18.99 25.97
C PHE A 541 -9.42 18.37 24.57
N ASP A 542 -10.51 17.73 24.13
CA ASP A 542 -10.61 17.13 22.79
C ASP A 542 -10.56 18.21 21.69
N PRO A 543 -11.45 19.23 21.68
CA PRO A 543 -11.33 20.38 20.78
C PRO A 543 -9.96 21.07 20.77
N VAL A 544 -9.35 21.28 21.94
CA VAL A 544 -8.04 21.95 22.03
C VAL A 544 -6.94 21.09 21.40
N ALA A 545 -6.94 19.78 21.63
CA ALA A 545 -6.01 18.87 20.98
C ALA A 545 -6.22 18.84 19.46
N SER A 546 -7.47 18.73 18.98
CA SER A 546 -7.79 18.75 17.54
C SER A 546 -7.28 20.03 16.83
N ILE A 547 -7.41 21.20 17.47
CA ILE A 547 -6.90 22.47 16.93
C ILE A 547 -5.36 22.46 16.83
N ILE A 548 -4.66 21.93 17.85
CA ILE A 548 -3.19 21.83 17.85
C ILE A 548 -2.72 20.87 16.74
N ILE A 549 -3.34 19.69 16.63
CA ILE A 549 -3.01 18.67 15.61
C ILE A 549 -3.22 19.26 14.21
N ALA A 550 -4.38 19.88 13.96
CA ALA A 550 -4.68 20.46 12.66
C ALA A 550 -3.75 21.63 12.32
N ALA A 551 -3.38 22.48 13.27
CA ALA A 551 -2.38 23.52 13.05
C ALA A 551 -1.01 22.93 12.62
N LEU A 552 -0.56 21.83 13.25
CA LEU A 552 0.66 21.13 12.85
C LEU A 552 0.56 20.56 11.42
N ILE A 553 -0.57 19.96 11.05
CA ILE A 553 -0.85 19.50 9.68
C ILE A 553 -0.75 20.67 8.69
N PHE A 554 -1.42 21.79 8.98
CA PHE A 554 -1.45 22.97 8.12
C PHE A 554 -0.05 23.56 7.88
N PHE A 555 0.75 23.74 8.93
CA PHE A 555 2.12 24.24 8.80
C PHE A 555 3.06 23.24 8.12
N SER A 556 2.82 21.93 8.24
CA SER A 556 3.54 20.87 7.53
C SER A 556 3.22 20.83 6.02
N ALA A 557 1.97 21.10 5.65
CA ALA A 557 1.53 21.10 4.25
C ALA A 557 2.05 22.31 3.44
N ILE A 558 2.17 23.49 4.04
CA ILE A 558 2.65 24.71 3.37
C ILE A 558 3.99 24.53 2.61
N PRO A 559 5.08 24.01 3.21
CA PRO A 559 6.36 23.83 2.50
C PRO A 559 6.26 22.80 1.36
N LEU A 560 5.44 21.76 1.50
CA LEU A 560 5.21 20.77 0.44
C LEU A 560 4.50 21.39 -0.77
N ILE A 561 3.43 22.15 -0.54
CA ILE A 561 2.72 22.90 -1.59
C ILE A 561 3.67 23.92 -2.23
N LYS A 562 4.46 24.64 -1.44
CA LYS A 562 5.41 25.65 -1.95
C LYS A 562 6.51 25.02 -2.82
N SER A 563 7.03 23.85 -2.45
CA SER A 563 8.00 23.08 -3.24
C SER A 563 7.39 22.65 -4.57
N THR A 564 6.31 21.86 -4.50
CA THR A 564 5.65 21.26 -5.66
C THR A 564 5.07 22.31 -6.61
N ALA A 565 4.44 23.38 -6.11
CA ALA A 565 3.97 24.50 -6.93
C ALA A 565 5.11 25.28 -7.60
N SER A 566 6.26 25.46 -6.92
CA SER A 566 7.43 26.10 -7.55
C SER A 566 7.92 25.28 -8.75
N THR A 567 7.98 23.96 -8.62
CA THR A 567 8.41 23.06 -9.70
C THR A 567 7.36 22.96 -10.82
N LEU A 568 6.06 22.93 -10.50
CA LEU A 568 4.97 22.97 -11.50
C LEU A 568 4.92 24.30 -12.27
N LEU A 569 5.28 25.41 -11.64
CA LEU A 569 5.45 26.73 -12.27
C LEU A 569 6.81 26.89 -12.98
N LEU A 570 7.59 25.80 -13.10
CA LEU A 570 8.92 25.74 -13.71
C LEU A 570 9.94 26.74 -13.13
N LYS A 571 9.72 27.19 -11.88
CA LYS A 571 10.60 28.17 -11.22
C LYS A 571 11.92 27.51 -10.81
N LEU A 572 13.01 28.14 -11.22
CA LEU A 572 14.38 27.78 -10.83
C LEU A 572 14.64 28.08 -9.35
N THR A 573 15.47 27.26 -8.70
CA THR A 573 16.08 27.59 -7.41
C THR A 573 17.29 28.51 -7.61
N THR A 574 17.67 29.27 -6.58
CA THR A 574 18.77 30.24 -6.62
C THR A 574 20.09 29.61 -7.07
N ASP A 575 20.37 28.38 -6.64
CA ASP A 575 21.60 27.64 -6.96
C ASP A 575 21.63 27.21 -8.44
N LYS A 576 20.48 26.80 -8.97
CA LYS A 576 20.31 26.46 -10.39
C LYS A 576 20.39 27.71 -11.27
N GLU A 577 19.86 28.84 -10.81
CA GLU A 577 20.05 30.13 -11.48
C GLU A 577 21.53 30.54 -11.50
N SER A 578 22.26 30.37 -10.40
CA SER A 578 23.70 30.64 -10.32
C SER A 578 24.51 29.75 -11.27
N LYS A 579 24.21 28.45 -11.33
CA LYS A 579 24.81 27.52 -12.31
C LYS A 579 24.57 27.95 -13.76
N ILE A 580 23.32 28.28 -14.10
CA ILE A 580 22.96 28.79 -15.44
C ILE A 580 23.74 30.06 -15.77
N ARG A 581 23.85 31.01 -14.83
CA ARG A 581 24.62 32.26 -15.02
C ARG A 581 26.10 31.99 -15.26
N SER A 582 26.71 31.03 -14.55
CA SER A 582 28.09 30.61 -14.77
C SER A 582 28.29 30.02 -16.17
N VAL A 583 27.44 29.06 -16.58
CA VAL A 583 27.51 28.40 -17.89
C VAL A 583 27.29 29.38 -19.04
N LEU A 584 26.34 30.31 -18.92
CA LEU A 584 26.12 31.36 -19.92
C LEU A 584 27.33 32.28 -20.05
N SER A 585 28.01 32.60 -18.94
CA SER A 585 29.26 33.38 -18.98
C SER A 585 30.38 32.61 -19.68
N GLU A 586 30.54 31.31 -19.41
CA GLU A 586 31.54 30.46 -20.06
C GLU A 586 31.32 30.39 -21.59
N ILE A 587 30.07 30.23 -22.03
CA ILE A 587 29.70 30.18 -23.45
C ILE A 587 30.06 31.50 -24.17
N THR A 588 30.01 32.66 -23.52
CA THR A 588 30.45 33.93 -24.15
C THR A 588 31.96 34.04 -24.40
N HIS A 589 32.77 33.13 -23.86
CA HIS A 589 34.22 33.07 -24.13
C HIS A 589 34.58 32.15 -25.31
N ILE A 590 33.61 31.47 -25.94
CA ILE A 590 33.84 30.62 -27.10
C ILE A 590 34.18 31.48 -28.34
N LYS A 591 35.34 31.23 -28.94
CA LYS A 591 35.75 31.90 -30.19
C LYS A 591 34.78 31.55 -31.33
N GLY A 592 34.39 32.57 -32.10
CA GLY A 592 33.42 32.46 -33.19
C GLY A 592 31.95 32.68 -32.77
N LEU A 593 31.66 32.75 -31.47
CA LEU A 593 30.35 33.12 -30.93
C LEU A 593 30.23 34.65 -30.84
N LYS A 594 29.13 35.20 -31.34
CA LYS A 594 28.83 36.65 -31.35
C LYS A 594 27.97 37.06 -30.15
N SER A 595 26.92 36.28 -29.87
CA SER A 595 25.98 36.48 -28.76
C SER A 595 25.08 35.26 -28.59
N TYR A 596 24.30 35.23 -27.50
CA TYR A 596 23.15 34.33 -27.36
C TYR A 596 21.87 35.15 -27.17
N THR A 597 20.72 34.60 -27.58
CA THR A 597 19.39 35.19 -27.36
C THR A 597 18.42 34.17 -26.76
N THR A 598 17.35 34.69 -26.12
CA THR A 598 16.23 33.92 -25.56
C THR A 598 16.61 32.67 -24.73
N PRO A 599 17.54 32.75 -23.76
CA PRO A 599 17.81 31.64 -22.85
C PRO A 599 16.57 31.32 -22.01
N ARG A 600 16.02 30.12 -22.15
CA ARG A 600 14.93 29.60 -21.30
C ARG A 600 15.35 28.26 -20.72
N PHE A 601 15.33 28.15 -19.40
CA PHE A 601 15.65 26.92 -18.67
C PHE A 601 14.56 26.64 -17.65
N TRP A 602 14.26 25.36 -17.44
CA TRP A 602 13.29 24.87 -16.47
C TRP A 602 13.85 23.64 -15.72
N PRO A 603 13.45 23.41 -14.46
CA PRO A 603 13.89 22.24 -13.70
C PRO A 603 13.30 20.95 -14.30
N ASN A 604 14.11 19.89 -14.31
CA ASN A 604 13.67 18.52 -14.56
C ASN A 604 13.76 17.69 -13.27
N SER A 605 12.93 16.65 -13.17
CA SER A 605 12.74 15.81 -11.98
C SER A 605 13.86 14.76 -11.77
N THR A 606 14.97 14.89 -12.51
CA THR A 606 16.25 14.16 -12.37
C THR A 606 17.36 15.05 -11.79
N ASN A 607 17.00 16.18 -11.19
CA ASN A 607 17.89 17.28 -10.77
C ASN A 607 18.63 17.99 -11.92
N SER A 608 18.62 17.44 -13.13
CA SER A 608 19.01 18.13 -14.37
C SER A 608 18.15 19.37 -14.66
N LEU A 609 18.63 20.17 -15.60
CA LEU A 609 17.93 21.32 -16.16
C LEU A 609 17.65 21.04 -17.63
N ASN A 610 16.47 21.40 -18.11
CA ASN A 610 16.13 21.34 -19.53
C ASN A 610 15.96 22.78 -20.05
N GLY A 611 16.32 23.04 -21.31
CA GLY A 611 16.24 24.39 -21.84
C GLY A 611 16.28 24.51 -23.35
N TYR A 612 16.10 25.75 -23.83
CA TYR A 612 16.45 26.16 -25.19
C TYR A 612 17.22 27.47 -25.18
N ILE A 613 18.07 27.65 -26.19
CA ILE A 613 18.88 28.86 -26.39
C ILE A 613 19.15 29.06 -27.88
N HIS A 614 19.16 30.31 -28.32
CA HIS A 614 19.59 30.69 -29.67
C HIS A 614 21.03 31.19 -29.57
N ILE A 615 21.94 30.64 -30.37
CA ILE A 615 23.36 31.01 -30.40
C ILE A 615 23.70 31.61 -31.75
N GLN A 616 24.16 32.87 -31.72
CA GLN A 616 24.57 33.59 -32.92
C GLN A 616 26.08 33.45 -33.15
N ILE A 617 26.47 33.00 -34.34
CA ILE A 617 27.88 32.86 -34.75
C ILE A 617 28.30 33.93 -35.76
N TYR A 618 29.59 34.22 -35.84
CA TYR A 618 30.14 35.09 -36.88
C TYR A 618 30.18 34.40 -38.25
N ARG A 619 29.99 35.19 -39.31
CA ARG A 619 29.99 34.70 -40.69
C ARG A 619 31.27 33.94 -41.05
N GLY A 620 31.10 32.68 -41.46
CA GLY A 620 32.19 31.79 -41.90
C GLY A 620 32.65 30.78 -40.86
N GLU A 621 32.19 30.89 -39.62
CA GLU A 621 32.48 29.93 -38.55
C GLU A 621 31.73 28.60 -38.71
N ASN A 622 32.28 27.53 -38.16
CA ASN A 622 31.69 26.20 -38.25
C ASN A 622 30.60 26.00 -37.18
N SER A 623 29.34 26.18 -37.57
CA SER A 623 28.15 26.03 -36.71
C SER A 623 28.09 24.68 -35.99
N SER A 624 28.38 23.57 -36.67
CA SER A 624 28.38 22.22 -36.08
C SER A 624 29.47 22.04 -35.02
N TYR A 625 30.64 22.65 -35.21
CA TYR A 625 31.72 22.63 -34.23
C TYR A 625 31.38 23.46 -32.99
N ILE A 626 30.91 24.70 -33.16
CA ILE A 626 30.52 25.58 -32.06
C ILE A 626 29.33 24.97 -31.29
N LYS A 627 28.32 24.43 -31.98
CA LYS A 627 27.20 23.74 -31.33
C LYS A 627 27.68 22.61 -30.41
N LYS A 628 28.61 21.77 -30.89
CA LYS A 628 29.15 20.66 -30.11
C LYS A 628 29.96 21.13 -28.89
N GLN A 629 30.71 22.22 -28.99
CA GLN A 629 31.39 22.82 -27.84
C GLN A 629 30.38 23.30 -26.78
N CYS A 630 29.34 24.01 -27.19
CA CYS A 630 28.27 24.45 -26.29
C CYS A 630 27.52 23.26 -25.65
N GLU A 631 27.20 22.22 -26.43
CA GLU A 631 26.59 20.97 -25.94
C GLU A 631 27.48 20.30 -24.88
N GLN A 632 28.80 20.31 -25.03
CA GLN A 632 29.73 19.73 -24.05
C GLN A 632 29.75 20.49 -22.72
N ILE A 633 29.74 21.84 -22.75
CA ILE A 633 29.68 22.66 -21.53
C ILE A 633 28.34 22.43 -20.79
N PHE A 634 27.21 22.46 -21.51
CA PHE A 634 25.90 22.17 -20.92
C PHE A 634 25.81 20.75 -20.34
N GLN A 635 26.36 19.74 -21.02
CA GLN A 635 26.40 18.36 -20.53
C GLN A 635 27.23 18.21 -19.25
N GLY A 636 28.33 18.96 -19.11
CA GLY A 636 29.16 18.95 -17.89
C GLY A 636 28.38 19.30 -16.62
N GLU A 637 27.49 20.30 -16.72
CA GLU A 637 26.61 20.75 -15.63
C GLU A 637 25.24 20.02 -15.59
N LYS A 638 25.10 18.90 -16.31
CA LYS A 638 23.85 18.10 -16.41
C LYS A 638 22.65 18.91 -16.93
N ILE A 639 22.89 19.79 -17.90
CA ILE A 639 21.88 20.62 -18.57
C ILE A 639 21.61 20.05 -19.98
N GLU A 640 20.36 19.69 -20.26
CA GLU A 640 19.90 19.25 -21.59
C GLU A 640 19.32 20.44 -22.36
N VAL A 641 20.03 20.89 -23.41
CA VAL A 641 19.70 22.14 -24.11
C VAL A 641 19.44 21.93 -25.60
N MET A 642 18.28 22.39 -26.06
CA MET A 642 17.97 22.56 -27.48
C MET A 642 18.65 23.85 -27.97
N ILE A 643 19.84 23.70 -28.58
CA ILE A 643 20.59 24.81 -29.16
C ILE A 643 20.15 25.04 -30.61
N GLN A 644 19.56 26.21 -30.87
CA GLN A 644 19.32 26.73 -32.22
C GLN A 644 20.53 27.57 -32.65
N MET A 645 21.23 27.14 -33.70
CA MET A 645 22.36 27.87 -34.28
C MET A 645 21.88 28.84 -35.34
N GLU A 646 22.33 30.09 -35.28
CA GLU A 646 21.92 31.17 -36.20
C GLU A 646 23.14 31.98 -36.64
N ASN A 647 23.13 32.47 -37.88
CA ASN A 647 24.18 33.33 -38.41
C ASN A 647 24.02 34.78 -37.91
N ASP A 648 25.08 35.57 -38.07
CA ASP A 648 25.09 36.99 -37.71
C ASP A 648 24.11 37.86 -38.50
N TYR A 649 23.60 37.36 -39.63
CA TYR A 649 22.61 37.98 -40.52
C TYR A 649 21.21 37.32 -40.50
N ASP A 650 20.97 36.27 -39.69
CA ASP A 650 19.67 35.57 -39.69
C ASP A 650 18.59 36.32 -38.89
N ASP A 651 17.39 36.39 -39.47
CA ASP A 651 16.28 37.23 -39.03
C ASP A 651 15.38 36.52 -38.00
N CYS A 652 15.82 36.41 -36.73
CA CYS A 652 15.03 35.78 -35.66
C CYS A 652 13.88 36.69 -35.18
N TRP A 653 12.68 36.11 -34.97
CA TRP A 653 11.58 36.77 -34.26
C TRP A 653 12.03 37.33 -32.90
N CYS A 654 12.93 36.59 -32.22
CA CYS A 654 13.52 36.92 -30.93
C CYS A 654 14.45 38.16 -30.91
N ARG A 655 14.76 38.75 -32.07
CA ARG A 655 15.58 39.96 -32.21
C ARG A 655 14.81 41.18 -32.73
N LYS A 656 13.58 41.03 -33.23
CA LYS A 656 12.84 42.15 -33.86
C LYS A 656 12.41 43.24 -32.89
N ASP A 657 12.29 42.92 -31.60
CA ASP A 657 11.97 43.89 -30.55
C ASP A 657 13.22 44.57 -29.94
N SER A 658 14.44 44.02 -30.12
CA SER A 658 15.66 44.61 -29.51
C SER A 658 16.12 45.90 -30.19
N ASP A 659 15.82 46.10 -31.47
CA ASP A 659 16.19 47.32 -32.21
C ASP A 659 15.34 48.54 -31.83
N ILE A 660 14.26 48.36 -31.05
CA ILE A 660 13.35 49.43 -30.61
C ILE A 660 13.94 50.24 -29.43
N MET A 661 14.97 49.71 -28.74
CA MET A 661 15.55 50.30 -27.52
C MET A 661 16.82 51.14 -27.73
N VAL A 662 17.20 51.47 -28.98
CA VAL A 662 18.42 52.25 -29.29
C VAL A 662 18.12 53.47 -30.16
N ASN A 663 17.29 54.38 -29.66
CA ASN A 663 17.18 55.78 -30.13
C ASN A 663 16.45 56.67 -29.11
N SER A 664 17.15 57.03 -28.02
CA SER A 664 16.77 58.08 -27.07
C SER A 664 18.00 58.69 -26.40
#